data_AF-A0A819S6P5-F1
#
_entry.id   AF-A0A819S6P5-F1
#
_cell.length_a   1.000
_cell.length_b   1.000
_cell.length_c   1.000
_cell.angle_alpha   90.00
_cell.angle_beta   90.00
_cell.angle_gamma   90.00
#
_symmetry.space_group_name_H-M   'P 1'
#
loop_
_entity.id
_entity.type
_entity.pdbx_description
1 polymer ?
#
loop_
_entity_poly.entity_id
_entity_poly.type
_entity_poly.pdbx_seq_one_letter_code
_entity_poly.pdbx_strand_id
1 'polypeptide(L)'
;KNFFKLSQGQFVSPEYLQTIYIQSPFVEQIYIHGDLLSDSVSAVIVPNQQYAQAFALQHNLALLDINNSHPLFHQAILEDLQTIAKKESLRKHEIPSHIIIDFQAFTPENGLLTSSMKPCRHKLATYYADQLKTSNRIEEKLKTIIKTITGQSMLSDTDENLFVNTGNDSLSSVRLSRMIENDLGISLPSNILYHPQLNLQQLTNLIQNPSQISSFSKQTIQSHLINDSQLDSNTITITNHKSTASINYPSKIFVTGTTGFVGAFVLSELLTTYSSKCQFVCLVRCNNENNSIDPFDRIKNNMIFYKIWKDEYKQQIIPLKGDLTKFHFDLNDEIYNKLHDDIDMIYHCGANVNFILSYNQLYPANVNGTKEILSFACFNPSTCIPIQYISTISVMPNHLDFNREISIDIISPNNLVNGYAQSKWVAEKLIQKAIDCGLSVNIYRLGLICADSRTGACNQHDFYTLLFNEMMKIHSYPKSMISYHFNGLSVDFTAKIIVHLSNNNNENNKYGNIYHLINKNCEIRCEEIIDGMKKCGIEIEGISDNEWKMKIKTIENGELFIENLSGERNGESNEKMNTDVCGLECPSLDKEYIIKWLGHHDLALKLAQSISYPSYGYMFHNDIQNAATTWELWNTLPQGATALLNHHMFNSIGAWFYRYLAGIELNGLQTITIYPRMSYDADLLNYVKAEVVTIKGSIRVEWSRTTVNTVNLSIVIPNNMDAIVTFDSLIKNGQCVKLMCDDETIWMRGEMNDEIKLSRDINGVNDLSENKLQGTMSMRVASGEYTFVAYWK
;
A
#
# COMPACT_ATOMS: atom_id res chain seq x y z
N LYS A 1 13.20 -38.00 3.09
CA LYS A 1 13.17 -37.89 1.60
C LYS A 1 14.22 -36.85 1.22
N ASN A 2 15.29 -37.26 0.53
CA ASN A 2 16.54 -36.50 0.36
C ASN A 2 16.55 -35.63 -0.90
N PHE A 3 15.61 -34.67 -1.00
CA PHE A 3 15.56 -33.67 -2.08
C PHE A 3 15.93 -32.28 -1.55
N PHE A 4 16.53 -31.45 -2.38
CA PHE A 4 16.67 -30.01 -2.10
C PHE A 4 16.07 -29.19 -3.25
N LYS A 5 15.67 -27.96 -2.94
CA LYS A 5 15.04 -27.02 -3.87
C LYS A 5 16.08 -25.98 -4.29
N LEU A 6 16.21 -25.74 -5.60
CA LEU A 6 17.08 -24.70 -6.17
C LEU A 6 16.34 -23.35 -6.28
N SER A 7 17.05 -22.27 -6.64
CA SER A 7 16.51 -20.90 -6.65
C SER A 7 15.25 -20.72 -7.51
N GLN A 8 15.14 -21.46 -8.61
CA GLN A 8 14.00 -21.50 -9.54
C GLN A 8 12.84 -22.38 -9.07
N GLY A 9 12.92 -22.91 -7.84
CA GLY A 9 11.89 -23.73 -7.22
C GLY A 9 11.83 -25.19 -7.68
N GLN A 10 12.82 -25.64 -8.45
CA GLN A 10 12.93 -27.02 -8.92
C GLN A 10 13.55 -27.92 -7.86
N PHE A 11 13.00 -29.12 -7.72
CA PHE A 11 13.50 -30.14 -6.80
C PHE A 11 14.52 -31.03 -7.50
N VAL A 12 15.66 -31.24 -6.84
CA VAL A 12 16.71 -32.13 -7.32
C VAL A 12 16.88 -33.29 -6.34
N SER A 13 17.07 -34.49 -6.91
CA SER A 13 17.43 -35.70 -6.17
C SER A 13 18.95 -35.91 -6.23
N PRO A 14 19.71 -35.41 -5.26
CA PRO A 14 21.15 -35.59 -5.26
C PRO A 14 21.61 -37.06 -5.16
N GLU A 15 20.83 -37.98 -4.57
CA GLU A 15 21.21 -39.41 -4.62
C GLU A 15 21.11 -39.98 -6.05
N TYR A 16 20.10 -39.55 -6.81
CA TYR A 16 19.96 -39.91 -8.21
C TYR A 16 21.12 -39.36 -9.05
N LEU A 17 21.45 -38.07 -8.87
CA LEU A 17 22.57 -37.45 -9.59
C LEU A 17 23.92 -38.06 -9.24
N GLN A 18 24.18 -38.36 -7.96
CA GLN A 18 25.41 -39.04 -7.55
C GLN A 18 25.56 -40.42 -8.21
N THR A 19 24.45 -41.17 -8.36
CA THR A 19 24.45 -42.50 -9.00
C THR A 19 24.75 -42.42 -10.50
N ILE A 20 24.38 -41.32 -11.15
CA ILE A 20 24.68 -41.06 -12.56
C ILE A 20 26.13 -40.63 -12.73
N TYR A 21 26.57 -39.61 -11.98
CA TYR A 21 27.88 -39.01 -12.18
C TYR A 21 29.04 -39.88 -11.70
N ILE A 22 28.82 -40.84 -10.80
CA ILE A 22 29.84 -41.84 -10.43
C ILE A 22 30.17 -42.82 -11.57
N GLN A 23 29.41 -42.83 -12.67
CA GLN A 23 29.74 -43.58 -13.87
C GLN A 23 30.89 -42.94 -14.67
N SER A 24 31.26 -41.69 -14.34
CA SER A 24 32.42 -41.02 -14.94
C SER A 24 33.69 -41.76 -14.55
N PRO A 25 34.59 -42.08 -15.50
CA PRO A 25 35.89 -42.68 -15.19
C PRO A 25 36.76 -41.76 -14.34
N PHE A 26 36.48 -40.46 -14.33
CA PHE A 26 37.23 -39.50 -13.52
C PHE A 26 36.78 -39.46 -12.06
N VAL A 27 35.61 -39.98 -11.71
CA VAL A 27 34.96 -39.78 -10.40
C VAL A 27 35.01 -41.07 -9.57
N GLU A 28 35.75 -41.05 -8.46
CA GLU A 28 35.74 -42.13 -7.46
C GLU A 28 34.61 -41.94 -6.44
N GLN A 29 34.45 -40.71 -5.95
CA GLN A 29 33.37 -40.34 -5.04
C GLN A 29 32.85 -38.94 -5.39
N ILE A 30 31.55 -38.71 -5.16
CA ILE A 30 30.92 -37.43 -5.46
C ILE A 30 29.90 -37.06 -4.39
N TYR A 31 29.93 -35.79 -3.99
CA TYR A 31 28.93 -35.16 -3.14
C TYR A 31 28.25 -34.04 -3.93
N ILE A 32 26.93 -34.14 -4.11
CA ILE A 32 26.14 -33.12 -4.78
C ILE A 32 25.52 -32.19 -3.73
N HIS A 33 25.80 -30.90 -3.86
CA HIS A 33 25.29 -29.82 -3.02
C HIS A 33 24.29 -28.96 -3.81
N GLY A 34 23.18 -28.63 -3.18
CA GLY A 34 22.22 -27.68 -3.70
C GLY A 34 22.14 -26.46 -2.81
N ASP A 35 22.30 -25.29 -3.41
CA ASP A 35 22.11 -24.01 -2.76
C ASP A 35 20.75 -23.42 -3.21
N LEU A 36 20.00 -22.87 -2.27
CA LEU A 36 18.76 -22.14 -2.55
C LEU A 36 19.01 -20.88 -3.39
N LEU A 37 20.27 -20.41 -3.44
CA LEU A 37 20.70 -19.24 -4.21
C LEU A 37 21.28 -19.59 -5.59
N SER A 38 21.38 -20.88 -5.94
CA SER A 38 21.93 -21.34 -7.22
C SER A 38 20.85 -21.93 -8.13
N ASP A 39 20.99 -21.67 -9.43
CA ASP A 39 20.13 -22.21 -10.49
C ASP A 39 20.50 -23.65 -10.91
N SER A 40 21.61 -24.14 -10.38
CA SER A 40 22.25 -25.40 -10.71
C SER A 40 22.92 -26.01 -9.48
N VAL A 41 23.23 -27.30 -9.53
CA VAL A 41 23.94 -27.96 -8.42
C VAL A 41 25.43 -27.63 -8.41
N SER A 42 26.06 -27.72 -7.24
CA SER A 42 27.52 -27.78 -7.09
C SER A 42 27.94 -29.20 -6.74
N ALA A 43 29.15 -29.62 -7.13
CA ALA A 43 29.66 -30.94 -6.81
C ALA A 43 31.04 -30.88 -6.12
N VAL A 44 31.25 -31.71 -5.11
CA VAL A 44 32.59 -32.03 -4.60
C VAL A 44 32.96 -33.41 -5.13
N ILE A 45 34.12 -33.51 -5.79
CA ILE A 45 34.56 -34.68 -6.53
C ILE A 45 35.88 -35.17 -5.95
N VAL A 46 35.90 -36.45 -5.57
CA VAL A 46 37.12 -37.19 -5.31
C VAL A 46 37.49 -37.94 -6.59
N PRO A 47 38.61 -37.58 -7.24
CA PRO A 47 38.95 -38.15 -8.53
C PRO A 47 39.50 -39.57 -8.38
N ASN A 48 39.26 -40.41 -9.40
CA ASN A 48 39.92 -41.71 -9.48
C ASN A 48 41.43 -41.52 -9.72
N GLN A 49 42.25 -42.02 -8.80
CA GLN A 49 43.69 -41.77 -8.81
C GLN A 49 44.38 -42.34 -10.05
N GLN A 50 43.94 -43.48 -10.58
CA GLN A 50 44.54 -44.10 -11.77
C GLN A 50 44.26 -43.24 -13.02
N TYR A 51 43.04 -42.73 -13.15
CA TYR A 51 42.67 -41.82 -14.24
C TYR A 51 43.33 -40.46 -14.12
N ALA A 52 43.45 -39.90 -12.91
CA ALA A 52 44.18 -38.65 -12.67
C ALA A 52 45.67 -38.77 -13.05
N GLN A 53 46.31 -39.89 -12.70
CA GLN A 53 47.71 -40.18 -13.07
C GLN A 53 47.87 -40.37 -14.58
N ALA A 54 46.96 -41.11 -15.23
CA ALA A 54 46.98 -41.30 -16.68
C ALA A 54 46.80 -39.96 -17.43
N PHE A 55 45.90 -39.10 -16.96
CA PHE A 55 45.67 -37.76 -17.52
C PHE A 55 46.91 -36.87 -17.38
N ALA A 56 47.56 -36.89 -16.21
CA ALA A 56 48.78 -36.13 -15.97
C ALA A 56 49.92 -36.56 -16.91
N LEU A 57 50.11 -37.88 -17.10
CA LEU A 57 51.09 -38.44 -18.03
C LEU A 57 50.79 -38.06 -19.49
N GLN A 58 49.52 -38.12 -19.91
CA GLN A 58 49.11 -37.79 -21.27
C GLN A 58 49.30 -36.31 -21.61
N HIS A 59 49.18 -35.41 -20.63
CA HIS A 59 49.28 -33.97 -20.82
C HIS A 59 50.59 -33.35 -20.31
N ASN A 60 51.61 -34.17 -20.00
CA ASN A 60 52.91 -33.73 -19.47
C ASN A 60 52.79 -32.83 -18.22
N LEU A 61 51.87 -33.16 -17.32
CA LEU A 61 51.66 -32.46 -16.06
C LEU A 61 52.41 -33.15 -14.91
N ALA A 62 52.76 -32.39 -13.87
CA ALA A 62 53.19 -32.97 -12.60
C ALA A 62 52.05 -33.78 -11.96
N LEU A 63 52.39 -34.69 -11.04
CA LEU A 63 51.40 -35.49 -10.30
C LEU A 63 50.31 -34.59 -9.73
N LEU A 64 49.05 -34.92 -10.05
CA LEU A 64 47.89 -34.20 -9.57
C LEU A 64 47.59 -34.69 -8.15
N ASP A 65 47.54 -33.75 -7.21
CA ASP A 65 47.21 -33.99 -5.81
C ASP A 65 46.43 -32.79 -5.23
N ILE A 66 46.19 -32.82 -3.92
CA ILE A 66 45.46 -31.75 -3.23
C ILE A 66 46.11 -30.37 -3.35
N ASN A 67 47.41 -30.31 -3.60
CA ASN A 67 48.19 -29.07 -3.75
C ASN A 67 48.41 -28.69 -5.22
N ASN A 68 48.03 -29.55 -6.16
CA ASN A 68 48.32 -29.40 -7.59
C ASN A 68 47.15 -29.91 -8.46
N SER A 69 45.94 -29.40 -8.24
CA SER A 69 44.81 -29.60 -9.15
C SER A 69 44.95 -28.67 -10.36
N HIS A 70 45.23 -29.21 -11.55
CA HIS A 70 45.46 -28.40 -12.75
C HIS A 70 44.13 -27.98 -13.43
N PRO A 71 43.98 -26.74 -13.95
CA PRO A 71 42.74 -26.28 -14.60
C PRO A 71 42.28 -27.14 -15.78
N LEU A 72 43.21 -27.68 -16.57
CA LEU A 72 42.89 -28.61 -17.66
C LEU A 72 42.20 -29.89 -17.17
N PHE A 73 42.56 -30.38 -15.98
CA PHE A 73 41.93 -31.55 -15.38
C PHE A 73 40.51 -31.21 -14.88
N HIS A 74 40.35 -30.02 -14.31
CA HIS A 74 39.03 -29.49 -13.91
C HIS A 74 38.07 -29.37 -15.10
N GLN A 75 38.56 -28.85 -16.22
CA GLN A 75 37.80 -28.76 -17.46
C GLN A 75 37.44 -30.14 -18.02
N ALA A 76 38.39 -31.09 -18.03
CA ALA A 76 38.13 -32.45 -18.52
C ALA A 76 37.01 -33.15 -17.73
N ILE A 77 36.98 -32.99 -16.40
CA ILE A 77 35.92 -33.54 -15.56
C ILE A 77 34.58 -32.86 -15.88
N LEU A 78 34.54 -31.54 -16.01
CA LEU A 78 33.31 -30.82 -16.37
C LEU A 78 32.73 -31.27 -17.72
N GLU A 79 33.58 -31.42 -18.74
CA GLU A 79 33.18 -31.87 -20.07
C GLU A 79 32.62 -33.31 -20.05
N ASP A 80 33.24 -34.20 -19.27
CA ASP A 80 32.76 -35.57 -19.10
C ASP A 80 31.40 -35.62 -18.36
N LEU A 81 31.25 -34.86 -17.27
CA LEU A 81 29.96 -34.77 -16.56
C LEU A 81 28.85 -34.19 -17.45
N GLN A 82 29.16 -33.21 -18.31
CA GLN A 82 28.21 -32.69 -19.29
C GLN A 82 27.84 -33.75 -20.35
N THR A 83 28.79 -34.59 -20.75
CA THR A 83 28.56 -35.68 -21.70
C THR A 83 27.64 -36.75 -21.11
N ILE A 84 27.87 -37.15 -19.86
CA ILE A 84 27.00 -38.06 -19.11
C ILE A 84 25.61 -37.45 -18.93
N ALA A 85 25.51 -36.17 -18.57
CA ALA A 85 24.24 -35.49 -18.40
C ALA A 85 23.41 -35.46 -19.69
N LYS A 86 24.04 -35.24 -20.84
CA LYS A 86 23.36 -35.31 -22.15
C LYS A 86 22.88 -36.73 -22.46
N LYS A 87 23.69 -37.75 -22.17
CA LYS A 87 23.34 -39.16 -22.41
C LYS A 87 22.14 -39.60 -21.57
N GLU A 88 22.09 -39.21 -20.30
CA GLU A 88 21.01 -39.53 -19.37
C GLU A 88 19.82 -38.54 -19.44
N SER A 89 19.84 -37.59 -20.39
CA SER A 89 18.78 -36.57 -20.56
C SER A 89 18.48 -35.74 -19.30
N LEU A 90 19.52 -35.41 -18.53
CA LEU A 90 19.40 -34.56 -17.34
C LEU A 90 19.06 -33.11 -17.70
N ARG A 91 18.33 -32.44 -16.81
CA ARG A 91 17.91 -31.05 -17.00
C ARG A 91 19.07 -30.10 -16.70
N LYS A 92 19.05 -28.89 -17.28
CA LYS A 92 20.13 -27.90 -17.12
C LYS A 92 20.53 -27.62 -15.66
N HIS A 93 19.57 -27.61 -14.74
CA HIS A 93 19.79 -27.37 -13.31
C HIS A 93 20.33 -28.58 -12.54
N GLU A 94 20.29 -29.77 -13.12
CA GLU A 94 20.85 -31.00 -12.55
C GLU A 94 22.33 -31.17 -12.91
N ILE A 95 22.84 -30.34 -13.84
CA ILE A 95 24.24 -30.34 -14.27
C ILE A 95 25.07 -29.47 -13.32
N PRO A 96 26.15 -29.99 -12.71
CA PRO A 96 27.02 -29.19 -11.87
C PRO A 96 27.64 -28.02 -12.64
N SER A 97 27.39 -26.79 -12.19
CA SER A 97 28.00 -25.57 -12.76
C SER A 97 29.31 -25.19 -12.06
N HIS A 98 29.50 -25.69 -10.84
CA HIS A 98 30.69 -25.51 -10.04
C HIS A 98 31.13 -26.86 -9.47
N ILE A 99 32.41 -27.21 -9.64
CA ILE A 99 33.00 -28.41 -9.06
C ILE A 99 34.20 -28.07 -8.19
N ILE A 100 34.30 -28.74 -7.05
CA ILE A 100 35.45 -28.73 -6.14
C ILE A 100 36.12 -30.09 -6.29
N ILE A 101 37.43 -30.10 -6.54
CA ILE A 101 38.21 -31.34 -6.64
C ILE A 101 39.01 -31.49 -5.35
N ASP A 102 38.81 -32.61 -4.66
CA ASP A 102 39.54 -32.95 -3.44
C ASP A 102 40.09 -34.38 -3.57
N PHE A 103 41.41 -34.55 -3.44
CA PHE A 103 42.05 -35.87 -3.55
C PHE A 103 41.92 -36.69 -2.25
N GLN A 104 41.39 -36.12 -1.18
CA GLN A 104 41.11 -36.82 0.05
C GLN A 104 39.80 -37.62 -0.05
N ALA A 105 39.88 -38.94 0.09
CA ALA A 105 38.71 -39.81 0.08
C ALA A 105 37.77 -39.53 1.28
N PHE A 106 36.47 -39.57 1.03
CA PHE A 106 35.44 -39.64 2.06
C PHE A 106 35.53 -41.01 2.73
N THR A 107 35.72 -41.03 4.05
CA THR A 107 35.84 -42.26 4.84
C THR A 107 34.92 -42.20 6.08
N PRO A 108 34.58 -43.35 6.68
CA PRO A 108 33.95 -43.35 8.00
C PRO A 108 34.88 -42.76 9.07
N GLU A 109 36.21 -42.93 8.94
CA GLU A 109 37.19 -42.42 9.93
C GLU A 109 37.27 -40.89 9.95
N ASN A 110 37.23 -40.22 8.79
CA ASN A 110 37.15 -38.75 8.73
C ASN A 110 35.71 -38.23 8.92
N GLY A 111 34.74 -39.12 9.13
CA GLY A 111 33.34 -38.80 9.38
C GLY A 111 32.57 -38.27 8.18
N LEU A 112 33.16 -38.26 6.97
CA LEU A 112 32.50 -37.79 5.75
C LEU A 112 31.62 -38.87 5.10
N LEU A 113 31.79 -40.14 5.48
CA LEU A 113 30.83 -41.22 5.21
C LEU A 113 30.09 -41.65 6.49
N THR A 114 28.86 -42.13 6.33
CA THR A 114 28.15 -42.88 7.37
C THR A 114 28.74 -44.27 7.53
N SER A 115 28.40 -44.97 8.62
CA SER A 115 28.75 -46.40 8.83
C SER A 115 28.20 -47.33 7.74
N SER A 116 27.25 -46.86 6.92
CA SER A 116 26.72 -47.54 5.74
C SER A 116 27.39 -47.09 4.43
N MET A 117 28.56 -46.45 4.48
CA MET A 117 29.33 -45.96 3.33
C MET A 117 28.60 -44.94 2.44
N LYS A 118 27.61 -44.21 2.98
CA LYS A 118 26.92 -43.13 2.24
C LYS A 118 27.48 -41.76 2.63
N PRO A 119 27.56 -40.78 1.72
CA PRO A 119 27.99 -39.41 2.04
C PRO A 119 27.20 -38.79 3.20
N CYS A 120 27.90 -38.38 4.26
CA CYS A 120 27.32 -37.71 5.42
C CYS A 120 27.10 -36.23 5.12
N ARG A 121 25.97 -35.91 4.49
CA ARG A 121 25.71 -34.58 3.90
C ARG A 121 25.88 -33.38 4.83
N HIS A 122 25.45 -33.47 6.09
CA HIS A 122 25.58 -32.34 7.02
C HIS A 122 27.05 -32.04 7.34
N LYS A 123 27.88 -33.09 7.49
CA LYS A 123 29.32 -32.94 7.73
C LYS A 123 30.04 -32.45 6.49
N LEU A 124 29.72 -32.99 5.32
CA LEU A 124 30.27 -32.53 4.04
C LEU A 124 29.92 -31.06 3.74
N ALA A 125 28.68 -30.64 3.97
CA ALA A 125 28.26 -29.25 3.80
C ALA A 125 29.01 -28.30 4.76
N THR A 126 29.27 -28.75 5.99
CA THR A 126 30.02 -27.96 6.98
C THR A 126 31.52 -27.91 6.64
N TYR A 127 32.09 -29.03 6.22
CA TYR A 127 33.52 -29.16 5.91
C TYR A 127 33.92 -28.31 4.70
N TYR A 128 33.09 -28.29 3.66
CA TYR A 128 33.34 -27.51 2.43
C TYR A 128 32.66 -26.12 2.44
N ALA A 129 32.16 -25.65 3.59
CA ALA A 129 31.32 -24.44 3.66
C ALA A 129 32.01 -23.20 3.06
N ASP A 130 33.31 -23.02 3.28
CA ASP A 130 34.05 -21.85 2.78
C ASP A 130 34.37 -21.93 1.28
N GLN A 131 34.63 -23.11 0.74
CA GLN A 131 34.81 -23.29 -0.71
C GLN A 131 33.47 -23.27 -1.46
N LEU A 132 32.37 -23.56 -0.75
CA LEU A 132 31.01 -23.46 -1.26
C LEU A 132 30.40 -22.04 -1.08
N LYS A 133 31.06 -21.11 -0.36
CA LYS A 133 30.51 -19.79 0.01
C LYS A 133 30.48 -18.77 -1.15
N THR A 134 29.36 -18.06 -1.22
CA THR A 134 28.83 -17.27 -2.34
C THR A 134 29.18 -15.76 -2.30
N SER A 135 30.08 -15.30 -1.41
CA SER A 135 30.22 -13.87 -1.04
C SER A 135 30.53 -12.93 -2.21
N ASN A 136 31.50 -13.25 -3.08
CA ASN A 136 31.82 -12.40 -4.24
C ASN A 136 30.66 -12.31 -5.26
N ARG A 137 29.73 -13.27 -5.26
CA ARG A 137 28.56 -13.24 -6.14
C ARG A 137 27.42 -12.38 -5.59
N ILE A 138 27.24 -12.33 -4.26
CA ILE A 138 26.22 -11.49 -3.63
C ILE A 138 26.55 -10.02 -3.85
N GLU A 139 27.81 -9.64 -3.65
CA GLU A 139 28.26 -8.26 -3.82
C GLU A 139 28.11 -7.78 -5.28
N GLU A 140 28.55 -8.59 -6.26
CA GLU A 140 28.37 -8.29 -7.69
C GLU A 140 26.89 -8.20 -8.10
N LYS A 141 26.04 -9.05 -7.50
CA LYS A 141 24.60 -9.02 -7.75
C LYS A 141 23.96 -7.78 -7.11
N LEU A 142 24.39 -7.37 -5.92
CA LEU A 142 23.97 -6.11 -5.29
C LEU A 142 24.43 -4.89 -6.08
N LYS A 143 25.69 -4.85 -6.55
CA LYS A 143 26.19 -3.81 -7.46
C LYS A 143 25.32 -3.70 -8.70
N THR A 144 24.90 -4.83 -9.27
CA THR A 144 24.01 -4.89 -10.44
C THR A 144 22.61 -4.37 -10.14
N ILE A 145 21.99 -4.82 -9.04
CA ILE A 145 20.64 -4.40 -8.62
C ILE A 145 20.65 -2.90 -8.32
N ILE A 146 21.63 -2.41 -7.56
CA ILE A 146 21.76 -0.99 -7.23
C ILE A 146 21.97 -0.16 -8.50
N LYS A 147 22.84 -0.58 -9.41
CA LYS A 147 23.03 0.10 -10.70
C LYS A 147 21.75 0.16 -11.53
N THR A 148 20.94 -0.91 -11.51
CA THR A 148 19.67 -0.99 -12.24
C THR A 148 18.66 0.05 -11.74
N ILE A 149 18.63 0.29 -10.42
CA ILE A 149 17.64 1.17 -9.80
C ILE A 149 18.11 2.63 -9.80
N THR A 150 19.39 2.85 -9.50
CA THR A 150 19.95 4.19 -9.29
C THR A 150 20.50 4.80 -10.58
N GLY A 151 20.71 4.00 -11.63
CA GLY A 151 21.36 4.43 -12.87
C GLY A 151 22.85 4.74 -12.74
N GLN A 152 23.43 4.63 -11.53
CA GLN A 152 24.84 4.93 -11.26
C GLN A 152 25.63 3.65 -10.99
N SER A 153 26.84 3.57 -11.55
CA SER A 153 27.83 2.57 -11.11
C SER A 153 28.48 3.04 -9.82
N MET A 154 28.43 2.22 -8.77
CA MET A 154 29.13 2.48 -7.50
C MET A 154 30.60 2.82 -7.76
N LEU A 155 31.05 3.97 -7.28
CA LEU A 155 32.41 4.48 -7.48
C LEU A 155 33.39 3.99 -6.39
N SER A 156 32.89 3.61 -5.21
CA SER A 156 33.70 2.96 -4.16
C SER A 156 32.87 2.04 -3.24
N ASP A 157 33.49 0.97 -2.71
CA ASP A 157 32.85 0.02 -1.77
C ASP A 157 32.69 0.59 -0.35
N THR A 158 33.26 1.77 -0.08
CA THR A 158 33.35 2.42 1.24
C THR A 158 32.45 3.64 1.41
N ASP A 159 31.66 4.00 0.40
CA ASP A 159 30.77 5.17 0.51
C ASP A 159 29.70 4.94 1.58
N GLU A 160 29.80 5.67 2.68
CA GLU A 160 28.75 5.76 3.69
C GLU A 160 27.51 6.44 3.09
N ASN A 161 26.33 6.12 3.62
CA ASN A 161 25.05 6.64 3.13
C ASN A 161 24.76 6.26 1.66
N LEU A 162 25.07 5.00 1.32
CA LEU A 162 25.02 4.38 -0.02
C LEU A 162 23.78 4.75 -0.84
N PHE A 163 22.63 4.90 -0.19
CA PHE A 163 21.34 5.13 -0.85
C PHE A 163 20.95 6.62 -0.95
N VAL A 164 21.31 7.42 0.04
CA VAL A 164 20.93 8.85 0.16
C VAL A 164 21.84 9.72 -0.73
N ASN A 165 23.14 9.40 -0.75
CA ASN A 165 24.13 10.18 -1.52
C ASN A 165 23.97 10.05 -3.04
N THR A 166 23.29 8.99 -3.50
CA THR A 166 23.00 8.74 -4.93
C THR A 166 21.69 9.40 -5.42
N GLY A 167 21.03 10.23 -4.59
CA GLY A 167 19.84 11.01 -4.99
C GLY A 167 18.55 10.20 -5.11
N ASN A 168 18.49 9.01 -4.51
CA ASN A 168 17.32 8.13 -4.58
C ASN A 168 16.20 8.56 -3.63
N ASP A 169 14.97 8.27 -4.03
CA ASP A 169 13.75 8.57 -3.28
C ASP A 169 13.14 7.32 -2.58
N SER A 170 12.03 7.55 -1.88
CA SER A 170 11.25 6.49 -1.22
C SER A 170 10.80 5.37 -2.16
N LEU A 171 10.48 5.69 -3.41
CA LEU A 171 10.06 4.70 -4.40
C LEU A 171 11.22 3.78 -4.81
N SER A 172 12.40 4.36 -5.00
CA SER A 172 13.63 3.64 -5.32
C SER A 172 14.03 2.67 -4.20
N SER A 173 13.76 3.02 -2.93
CA SER A 173 14.10 2.16 -1.78
C SER A 173 13.22 0.91 -1.69
N VAL A 174 11.94 1.06 -2.04
CA VAL A 174 10.98 -0.05 -2.13
C VAL A 174 11.35 -0.96 -3.29
N ARG A 175 11.71 -0.39 -4.44
CA ARG A 175 12.18 -1.17 -5.60
C ARG A 175 13.44 -1.95 -5.26
N LEU A 176 14.40 -1.34 -4.55
CA LEU A 176 15.65 -1.98 -4.16
C LEU A 176 15.39 -3.14 -3.19
N SER A 177 14.55 -2.92 -2.20
CA SER A 177 14.14 -3.96 -1.25
C SER A 177 13.44 -5.13 -1.95
N ARG A 178 12.51 -4.86 -2.87
CA ARG A 178 11.83 -5.91 -3.66
C ARG A 178 12.75 -6.64 -4.63
N MET A 179 13.68 -5.94 -5.27
CA MET A 179 14.65 -6.61 -6.14
C MET A 179 15.61 -7.48 -5.35
N ILE A 180 16.05 -7.04 -4.16
CA ILE A 180 16.81 -7.87 -3.22
C ILE A 180 15.99 -9.10 -2.82
N GLU A 181 14.71 -8.93 -2.49
CA GLU A 181 13.82 -10.04 -2.13
C GLU A 181 13.61 -11.03 -3.30
N ASN A 182 13.33 -10.53 -4.50
CA ASN A 182 13.10 -11.36 -5.69
C ASN A 182 14.37 -12.09 -6.13
N ASP A 183 15.52 -11.41 -6.13
CA ASP A 183 16.75 -11.93 -6.71
C ASP A 183 17.61 -12.72 -5.71
N LEU A 184 17.48 -12.42 -4.41
CA LEU A 184 18.30 -13.01 -3.34
C LEU A 184 17.45 -13.74 -2.29
N GLY A 185 16.12 -13.68 -2.35
CA GLY A 185 15.23 -14.38 -1.42
C GLY A 185 15.21 -13.81 0.00
N ILE A 186 15.80 -12.63 0.22
CA ILE A 186 15.89 -11.97 1.52
C ILE A 186 14.97 -10.76 1.56
N SER A 187 13.97 -10.81 2.44
CA SER A 187 13.11 -9.66 2.73
C SER A 187 13.91 -8.64 3.56
N LEU A 188 14.11 -7.46 2.98
CA LEU A 188 14.88 -6.37 3.58
C LEU A 188 13.95 -5.15 3.76
N PRO A 189 13.65 -4.74 4.99
CA PRO A 189 12.85 -3.56 5.25
C PRO A 189 13.48 -2.30 4.63
N SER A 190 12.71 -1.54 3.84
CA SER A 190 13.22 -0.38 3.09
C SER A 190 13.81 0.72 3.97
N ASN A 191 13.41 0.80 5.24
CA ASN A 191 13.96 1.77 6.20
C ASN A 191 15.46 1.53 6.49
N ILE A 192 15.97 0.32 6.30
CA ILE A 192 17.41 0.00 6.46
C ILE A 192 18.26 0.80 5.47
N LEU A 193 17.75 1.03 4.27
CA LEU A 193 18.46 1.72 3.18
C LEU A 193 18.80 3.18 3.54
N TYR A 194 18.10 3.77 4.50
CA TYR A 194 18.32 5.14 4.98
C TYR A 194 19.28 5.23 6.17
N HIS A 195 19.92 4.13 6.57
CA HIS A 195 20.86 4.17 7.68
C HIS A 195 22.13 4.94 7.29
N PRO A 196 22.57 5.95 8.06
CA PRO A 196 23.72 6.79 7.72
C PRO A 196 25.01 6.01 7.47
N GLN A 197 25.21 4.91 8.20
CA GLN A 197 26.42 4.06 8.08
C GLN A 197 26.22 2.86 7.13
N LEU A 198 25.11 2.80 6.37
CA LEU A 198 24.94 1.70 5.41
C LEU A 198 25.89 1.90 4.22
N ASN A 199 26.79 0.94 4.04
CA ASN A 199 27.63 0.78 2.85
C ASN A 199 27.37 -0.60 2.22
N LEU A 200 28.01 -0.89 1.08
CA LEU A 200 27.79 -2.15 0.36
C LEU A 200 28.21 -3.38 1.17
N GLN A 201 29.28 -3.27 1.95
CA GLN A 201 29.75 -4.35 2.82
C GLN A 201 28.75 -4.63 3.94
N GLN A 202 28.17 -3.59 4.54
CA GLN A 202 27.13 -3.68 5.55
C GLN A 202 25.86 -4.34 4.98
N LEU A 203 25.44 -3.94 3.78
CA LEU A 203 24.28 -4.52 3.10
C LEU A 203 24.51 -6.00 2.75
N THR A 204 25.71 -6.34 2.28
CA THR A 204 26.12 -7.74 2.03
C THR A 204 26.07 -8.56 3.31
N ASN A 205 26.59 -8.02 4.42
CA ASN A 205 26.55 -8.69 5.72
C ASN A 205 25.11 -8.93 6.22
N LEU A 206 24.20 -7.98 6.02
CA LEU A 206 22.78 -8.12 6.40
C LEU A 206 22.07 -9.21 5.58
N ILE A 207 22.40 -9.32 4.29
CA ILE A 207 21.85 -10.36 3.40
C ILE A 207 22.41 -11.73 3.76
N GLN A 208 23.70 -11.81 4.08
CA GLN A 208 24.34 -13.06 4.52
C GLN A 208 23.90 -13.51 5.92
N ASN A 209 23.51 -12.57 6.78
CA ASN A 209 23.07 -12.83 8.14
C ASN A 209 21.68 -12.21 8.40
N PRO A 210 20.60 -12.75 7.82
CA PRO A 210 19.26 -12.16 7.92
C PRO A 210 18.75 -11.96 9.35
N SER A 211 19.28 -12.72 10.32
CA SER A 211 18.98 -12.55 11.74
C SER A 211 19.30 -11.15 12.28
N GLN A 212 20.26 -10.45 11.68
CA GLN A 212 20.69 -9.09 12.05
C GLN A 212 19.83 -7.96 11.46
N ILE A 213 19.01 -8.25 10.43
CA ILE A 213 18.15 -7.27 9.74
C ILE A 213 17.22 -6.57 10.73
N SER A 214 16.57 -7.35 11.60
CA SER A 214 15.63 -6.81 12.59
C SER A 214 16.29 -5.88 13.62
N SER A 215 17.51 -6.18 14.06
CA SER A 215 18.26 -5.31 14.99
C SER A 215 18.75 -4.04 14.30
N PHE A 216 19.25 -4.16 13.06
CA PHE A 216 19.77 -3.04 12.31
C PHE A 216 18.65 -2.05 11.94
N SER A 217 17.52 -2.55 11.45
CA SER A 217 16.30 -1.75 11.18
C SER A 217 15.85 -0.93 12.39
N LYS A 218 15.84 -1.55 13.58
CA LYS A 218 15.50 -0.85 14.83
C LYS A 218 16.51 0.24 15.20
N GLN A 219 17.81 -0.05 15.06
CA GLN A 219 18.86 0.95 15.30
C GLN A 219 18.74 2.15 14.36
N THR A 220 18.43 1.92 13.07
CA THR A 220 18.16 2.99 12.10
C THR A 220 17.02 3.88 12.52
N ILE A 221 15.86 3.29 12.80
CA ILE A 221 14.68 4.04 13.23
C ILE A 221 15.00 4.82 14.51
N GLN A 222 15.63 4.17 15.48
CA GLN A 222 16.01 4.83 16.74
C GLN A 222 16.91 6.05 16.51
N SER A 223 17.97 5.93 15.72
CA SER A 223 18.89 7.05 15.46
C SER A 223 18.17 8.22 14.79
N HIS A 224 17.30 7.95 13.82
CA HIS A 224 16.57 8.98 13.08
C HIS A 224 15.58 9.72 13.98
N LEU A 225 14.79 8.99 14.77
CA LEU A 225 13.83 9.58 15.70
C LEU A 225 14.53 10.37 16.81
N ILE A 226 15.66 9.89 17.32
CA ILE A 226 16.45 10.62 18.33
C ILE A 226 16.99 11.92 17.74
N ASN A 227 17.53 11.90 16.53
CA ASN A 227 18.04 13.10 15.86
C ASN A 227 16.93 14.13 15.62
N ASP A 228 15.78 13.69 15.10
CA ASP A 228 14.66 14.58 14.82
C ASP A 228 14.00 15.15 16.08
N SER A 229 14.13 14.43 17.20
CA SER A 229 13.68 14.87 18.53
C SER A 229 14.65 15.85 19.20
N GLN A 230 15.80 16.15 18.58
CA GLN A 230 16.67 17.22 19.04
C GLN A 230 16.08 18.58 18.74
N LEU A 231 16.11 19.43 19.76
CA LEU A 231 15.82 20.84 19.66
C LEU A 231 17.09 21.54 20.15
N ASP A 232 17.66 22.42 19.34
CA ASP A 232 18.81 23.21 19.79
C ASP A 232 18.35 24.05 20.99
N SER A 233 18.89 23.76 22.18
CA SER A 233 18.50 24.43 23.43
C SER A 233 18.79 25.93 23.40
N ASN A 234 19.67 26.38 22.50
CA ASN A 234 19.97 27.80 22.28
C ASN A 234 18.90 28.52 21.44
N THR A 235 17.97 27.78 20.83
CA THR A 235 16.96 28.31 19.90
C THR A 235 15.68 28.75 20.62
N ILE A 236 15.39 28.19 21.80
CA ILE A 236 14.26 28.62 22.64
C ILE A 236 14.80 29.34 23.87
N THR A 237 14.70 30.67 23.85
CA THR A 237 14.95 31.50 25.04
C THR A 237 13.60 31.95 25.60
N ILE A 238 13.34 31.65 26.87
CA ILE A 238 12.11 32.06 27.56
C ILE A 238 12.51 32.97 28.72
N THR A 239 12.04 34.21 28.68
CA THR A 239 12.25 35.21 29.74
C THR A 239 10.98 35.45 30.53
N ASN A 240 9.81 35.42 29.88
CA ASN A 240 8.51 35.59 30.52
C ASN A 240 7.38 35.04 29.65
N HIS A 241 6.21 34.84 30.25
CA HIS A 241 4.99 34.40 29.56
C HIS A 241 3.99 35.55 29.41
N LYS A 242 2.98 35.36 28.56
CA LYS A 242 1.79 36.25 28.57
C LYS A 242 1.15 36.29 29.97
N SER A 243 0.52 37.42 30.28
CA SER A 243 0.00 37.69 31.63
C SER A 243 -1.00 36.64 32.09
N THR A 244 -0.98 36.28 33.37
CA THR A 244 -1.93 35.32 33.97
C THR A 244 -3.39 35.77 33.82
N ALA A 245 -3.65 37.08 33.80
CA ALA A 245 -4.98 37.64 33.52
C ALA A 245 -5.47 37.32 32.10
N SER A 246 -4.57 37.44 31.10
CA SER A 246 -4.85 37.06 29.70
C SER A 246 -5.10 35.56 29.54
N ILE A 247 -4.47 34.73 30.37
CA ILE A 247 -4.63 33.27 30.32
C ILE A 247 -5.96 32.83 30.95
N ASN A 248 -6.36 33.45 32.05
CA ASN A 248 -7.63 33.15 32.73
C ASN A 248 -8.86 33.69 31.96
N TYR A 249 -8.67 34.78 31.21
CA TYR A 249 -9.71 35.42 30.40
C TYR A 249 -9.18 35.75 28.99
N PRO A 250 -8.93 34.74 28.16
CA PRO A 250 -8.35 34.95 26.84
C PRO A 250 -9.31 35.73 25.93
N SER A 251 -8.75 36.68 25.20
CA SER A 251 -9.46 37.44 24.17
C SER A 251 -9.37 36.75 22.82
N LYS A 252 -8.22 36.13 22.50
CA LYS A 252 -8.05 35.34 21.27
C LYS A 252 -7.29 34.04 21.50
N ILE A 253 -7.83 32.95 20.96
CA ILE A 253 -7.24 31.61 21.05
C ILE A 253 -6.91 31.12 19.65
N PHE A 254 -5.69 30.64 19.45
CA PHE A 254 -5.25 30.03 18.20
C PHE A 254 -5.54 28.53 18.21
N VAL A 255 -6.25 28.02 17.21
CA VAL A 255 -6.66 26.61 17.14
C VAL A 255 -6.22 26.01 15.81
N THR A 256 -5.52 24.88 15.86
CA THR A 256 -5.17 24.11 14.66
C THR A 256 -5.97 22.81 14.58
N GLY A 257 -6.21 22.31 13.36
CA GLY A 257 -6.89 21.02 13.18
C GLY A 257 -8.42 21.07 13.30
N THR A 258 -9.04 22.25 13.20
CA THR A 258 -10.51 22.44 13.32
C THR A 258 -11.32 21.80 12.18
N THR A 259 -10.65 21.45 11.08
CA THR A 259 -11.23 20.71 9.95
C THR A 259 -11.11 19.19 10.08
N GLY A 260 -10.55 18.69 11.20
CA GLY A 260 -10.54 17.28 11.57
C GLY A 260 -11.63 16.92 12.57
N PHE A 261 -11.64 15.66 13.04
CA PHE A 261 -12.65 15.15 13.97
C PHE A 261 -12.51 15.76 15.37
N VAL A 262 -11.47 15.42 16.13
CA VAL A 262 -11.27 15.91 17.51
C VAL A 262 -11.22 17.45 17.56
N GLY A 263 -10.49 18.08 16.63
CA GLY A 263 -10.35 19.54 16.61
C GLY A 263 -11.66 20.30 16.41
N ALA A 264 -12.64 19.74 15.69
CA ALA A 264 -13.96 20.35 15.54
C ALA A 264 -14.77 20.32 16.84
N PHE A 265 -14.68 19.23 17.59
CA PHE A 265 -15.34 19.10 18.90
C PHE A 265 -14.66 19.94 19.97
N VAL A 266 -13.32 20.03 19.96
CA VAL A 266 -12.59 20.97 20.83
C VAL A 266 -13.01 22.41 20.52
N LEU A 267 -13.06 22.81 19.24
CA LEU A 267 -13.55 24.15 18.87
C LEU A 267 -14.98 24.40 19.35
N SER A 268 -15.89 23.43 19.19
CA SER A 268 -17.29 23.55 19.65
C SER A 268 -17.39 23.72 21.17
N GLU A 269 -16.58 23.00 21.93
CA GLU A 269 -16.53 23.11 23.39
C GLU A 269 -15.94 24.45 23.83
N LEU A 270 -14.89 24.92 23.15
CA LEU A 270 -14.30 26.24 23.38
C LEU A 270 -15.31 27.36 23.14
N LEU A 271 -16.04 27.33 22.02
CA LEU A 271 -17.10 28.28 21.66
C LEU A 271 -18.27 28.29 22.66
N THR A 272 -18.49 27.18 23.36
CA THR A 272 -19.54 27.04 24.37
C THR A 272 -19.07 27.48 25.76
N THR A 273 -17.78 27.28 26.07
CA THR A 273 -17.20 27.50 27.40
C THR A 273 -16.77 28.96 27.61
N TYR A 274 -16.15 29.58 26.61
CA TYR A 274 -15.63 30.94 26.74
C TYR A 274 -16.70 32.00 26.44
N SER A 275 -16.46 33.23 26.92
CA SER A 275 -17.33 34.38 26.66
C SER A 275 -17.50 34.61 25.16
N SER A 276 -18.67 35.08 24.74
CA SER A 276 -18.96 35.44 23.35
C SER A 276 -18.06 36.55 22.77
N LYS A 277 -17.25 37.21 23.60
CA LYS A 277 -16.23 38.18 23.19
C LYS A 277 -14.89 37.53 22.81
N CYS A 278 -14.65 36.29 23.21
CA CYS A 278 -13.44 35.55 22.85
C CYS A 278 -13.51 35.16 21.37
N GLN A 279 -12.40 35.33 20.64
CA GLN A 279 -12.30 34.97 19.23
C GLN A 279 -11.37 33.76 19.04
N PHE A 280 -11.69 32.91 18.07
CA PHE A 280 -10.96 31.68 17.78
C PHE A 280 -10.32 31.78 16.41
N VAL A 281 -9.02 32.01 16.37
CA VAL A 281 -8.24 32.07 15.13
C VAL A 281 -7.90 30.66 14.69
N CYS A 282 -8.55 30.19 13.63
CA CYS A 282 -8.51 28.80 13.19
C CYS A 282 -7.63 28.67 11.95
N LEU A 283 -6.48 27.97 12.07
CA LEU A 283 -5.59 27.70 10.94
C LEU A 283 -6.19 26.64 10.01
N VAL A 284 -6.37 26.99 8.72
CA VAL A 284 -6.96 26.12 7.69
C VAL A 284 -6.07 26.08 6.46
N ARG A 285 -5.61 24.86 6.13
CA ARG A 285 -4.87 24.59 4.90
C ARG A 285 -5.79 24.63 3.69
N CYS A 286 -5.57 25.53 2.75
CA CYS A 286 -6.29 25.55 1.47
C CYS A 286 -5.29 25.32 0.32
N ASN A 287 -5.48 24.24 -0.46
CA ASN A 287 -4.63 23.95 -1.60
C ASN A 287 -4.92 24.95 -2.73
N ASN A 288 -3.87 25.53 -3.32
CA ASN A 288 -3.99 26.58 -4.32
C ASN A 288 -4.51 26.11 -5.70
N GLU A 289 -4.55 24.80 -5.97
CA GLU A 289 -4.73 24.34 -7.36
C GLU A 289 -6.13 23.87 -7.76
N ASN A 290 -7.07 23.53 -6.85
CA ASN A 290 -8.40 23.06 -7.30
C ASN A 290 -9.57 23.17 -6.28
N ASN A 291 -9.36 23.66 -5.05
CA ASN A 291 -10.45 23.82 -4.06
C ASN A 291 -10.68 25.29 -3.73
N SER A 292 -11.69 25.88 -4.38
CA SER A 292 -12.20 27.25 -4.19
C SER A 292 -12.97 27.48 -2.89
N ILE A 293 -12.97 26.51 -1.97
CA ILE A 293 -13.78 26.57 -0.74
C ILE A 293 -13.14 27.56 0.23
N ASP A 294 -13.93 28.54 0.67
CA ASP A 294 -13.55 29.50 1.68
C ASP A 294 -13.12 28.80 2.99
N PRO A 295 -12.01 29.22 3.65
CA PRO A 295 -11.56 28.61 4.90
C PRO A 295 -12.63 28.55 6.00
N PHE A 296 -13.51 29.55 6.10
CA PHE A 296 -14.64 29.55 7.04
C PHE A 296 -15.65 28.46 6.67
N ASP A 297 -16.02 28.39 5.40
CA ASP A 297 -16.98 27.38 4.91
C ASP A 297 -16.45 25.97 5.15
N ARG A 298 -15.14 25.75 5.05
CA ARG A 298 -14.54 24.44 5.39
C ARG A 298 -14.72 24.08 6.87
N ILE A 299 -14.51 25.03 7.79
CA ILE A 299 -14.76 24.81 9.23
C ILE A 299 -16.25 24.56 9.47
N LYS A 300 -17.11 25.44 8.94
CA LYS A 300 -18.56 25.37 9.09
C LYS A 300 -19.12 24.05 8.57
N ASN A 301 -18.76 23.65 7.35
CA ASN A 301 -19.22 22.41 6.74
C ASN A 301 -18.77 21.18 7.54
N ASN A 302 -17.55 21.20 8.08
CA ASN A 302 -17.08 20.13 8.97
C ASN A 302 -17.91 20.04 10.27
N MET A 303 -18.20 21.19 10.89
CA MET A 303 -19.06 21.23 12.09
C MET A 303 -20.52 20.86 11.80
N ILE A 304 -21.05 21.21 10.62
CA ILE A 304 -22.38 20.78 10.17
C ILE A 304 -22.42 19.27 9.96
N PHE A 305 -21.40 18.71 9.30
CA PHE A 305 -21.26 17.27 9.10
C PHE A 305 -21.29 16.52 10.43
N TYR A 306 -20.56 17.02 11.44
CA TYR A 306 -20.59 16.47 12.79
C TYR A 306 -21.79 16.90 13.64
N LYS A 307 -22.76 17.64 13.09
CA LYS A 307 -23.99 18.11 13.76
C LYS A 307 -23.75 18.96 15.01
N ILE A 308 -22.65 19.70 15.03
CA ILE A 308 -22.22 20.55 16.16
C ILE A 308 -22.17 22.05 15.82
N TRP A 309 -22.57 22.45 14.61
CA TRP A 309 -22.64 23.87 14.22
C TRP A 309 -23.82 24.60 14.89
N LYS A 310 -23.59 25.84 15.32
CA LYS A 310 -24.63 26.81 15.68
C LYS A 310 -24.32 28.15 15.01
N ASP A 311 -25.33 28.85 14.51
CA ASP A 311 -25.11 30.11 13.75
C ASP A 311 -24.46 31.22 14.58
N GLU A 312 -24.66 31.21 15.90
CA GLU A 312 -24.00 32.12 16.84
C GLU A 312 -22.46 32.01 16.85
N TYR A 313 -21.92 30.85 16.47
CA TYR A 313 -20.47 30.63 16.41
C TYR A 313 -19.78 31.46 15.33
N LYS A 314 -20.52 31.89 14.30
CA LYS A 314 -20.00 32.67 13.18
C LYS A 314 -19.25 33.93 13.62
N GLN A 315 -19.69 34.58 14.70
CA GLN A 315 -19.12 35.86 15.14
C GLN A 315 -17.78 35.70 15.87
N GLN A 316 -17.48 34.50 16.37
CA GLN A 316 -16.30 34.22 17.18
C GLN A 316 -15.18 33.54 16.37
N ILE A 317 -15.51 32.85 15.28
CA ILE A 317 -14.51 32.15 14.45
C ILE A 317 -13.84 33.12 13.48
N ILE A 318 -12.51 33.24 13.58
CA ILE A 318 -11.67 33.94 12.61
C ILE A 318 -10.93 32.88 11.79
N PRO A 319 -11.33 32.65 10.52
CA PRO A 319 -10.61 31.74 9.65
C PRO A 319 -9.23 32.33 9.27
N LEU A 320 -8.17 31.55 9.38
CA LEU A 320 -6.83 31.92 8.92
C LEU A 320 -6.35 30.93 7.87
N LYS A 321 -6.19 31.38 6.62
CA LYS A 321 -5.57 30.57 5.57
C LYS A 321 -4.08 30.43 5.87
N GLY A 322 -3.60 29.20 5.97
CA GLY A 322 -2.19 28.89 6.17
C GLY A 322 -1.95 27.39 6.27
N ASP A 323 -0.70 26.97 6.22
CA ASP A 323 -0.31 25.56 6.22
C ASP A 323 0.70 25.28 7.33
N LEU A 324 0.29 24.46 8.29
CA LEU A 324 1.12 24.01 9.41
C LEU A 324 2.45 23.37 8.97
N THR A 325 2.52 22.82 7.76
CA THR A 325 3.73 22.18 7.22
C THR A 325 4.75 23.17 6.65
N LYS A 326 4.41 24.45 6.55
CA LYS A 326 5.22 25.51 5.95
C LYS A 326 5.79 26.43 7.02
N PHE A 327 6.96 27.01 6.71
CA PHE A 327 7.59 28.04 7.53
C PHE A 327 6.61 29.19 7.81
N HIS A 328 6.51 29.62 9.07
CA HIS A 328 5.58 30.67 9.50
C HIS A 328 4.12 30.43 9.08
N PHE A 329 3.73 29.17 8.98
CA PHE A 329 2.41 28.75 8.50
C PHE A 329 2.06 29.20 7.07
N ASP A 330 3.04 29.50 6.23
CA ASP A 330 2.87 30.15 4.91
C ASP A 330 2.34 31.60 5.00
N LEU A 331 2.52 32.25 6.16
CA LEU A 331 2.22 33.66 6.37
C LEU A 331 3.47 34.50 6.14
N ASN A 332 3.27 35.76 5.74
CA ASN A 332 4.35 36.72 5.76
C ASN A 332 4.68 37.15 7.21
N ASP A 333 5.89 37.65 7.42
CA ASP A 333 6.40 37.97 8.76
C ASP A 333 5.56 39.06 9.47
N GLU A 334 5.01 40.02 8.73
CA GLU A 334 4.17 41.08 9.33
C GLU A 334 2.87 40.49 9.94
N ILE A 335 2.18 39.62 9.19
CA ILE A 335 0.98 38.93 9.66
C ILE A 335 1.32 37.96 10.79
N TYR A 336 2.43 37.24 10.67
CA TYR A 336 2.90 36.29 11.69
C TYR A 336 3.19 36.99 13.03
N ASN A 337 3.91 38.12 12.99
CA ASN A 337 4.24 38.91 14.18
C ASN A 337 2.98 39.47 14.84
N LYS A 338 2.09 40.06 14.04
CA LYS A 338 0.82 40.60 14.55
C LYS A 338 -0.06 39.50 15.14
N LEU A 339 -0.10 38.33 14.51
CA LEU A 339 -0.82 37.18 15.02
C LEU A 339 -0.26 36.75 16.38
N HIS A 340 1.06 36.67 16.54
CA HIS A 340 1.68 36.33 17.83
C HIS A 340 1.25 37.28 18.95
N ASP A 341 1.32 38.60 18.71
CA ASP A 341 1.00 39.60 19.72
C ASP A 341 -0.47 39.52 20.18
N ASP A 342 -1.36 39.13 19.27
CA ASP A 342 -2.80 39.03 19.49
C ASP A 342 -3.26 37.75 20.21
N ILE A 343 -2.50 36.64 20.16
CA ILE A 343 -2.95 35.32 20.63
C ILE A 343 -2.60 35.05 22.10
N ASP A 344 -3.57 34.71 22.93
CA ASP A 344 -3.36 34.46 24.37
C ASP A 344 -3.04 32.99 24.70
N MET A 345 -3.50 32.05 23.87
CA MET A 345 -3.33 30.61 24.09
C MET A 345 -3.42 29.83 22.77
N ILE A 346 -2.72 28.70 22.69
CA ILE A 346 -2.74 27.80 21.53
C ILE A 346 -3.38 26.46 21.90
N TYR A 347 -4.34 25.99 21.09
CA TYR A 347 -4.81 24.60 21.08
C TYR A 347 -4.32 23.91 19.81
N HIS A 348 -3.32 23.04 19.95
CA HIS A 348 -2.72 22.34 18.82
C HIS A 348 -3.34 20.94 18.67
N CYS A 349 -4.42 20.86 17.87
CA CYS A 349 -5.07 19.59 17.51
C CYS A 349 -4.65 19.08 16.12
N GLY A 350 -4.02 19.92 15.29
CA GLY A 350 -3.60 19.57 13.93
C GLY A 350 -2.60 18.43 13.89
N ALA A 351 -2.95 17.34 13.21
CA ALA A 351 -2.06 16.22 12.90
C ALA A 351 -2.58 15.48 11.65
N ASN A 352 -1.69 14.80 10.94
CA ASN A 352 -2.05 13.73 10.02
C ASN A 352 -2.14 12.43 10.83
N VAL A 353 -3.36 11.93 11.03
CA VAL A 353 -3.64 10.72 11.81
C VAL A 353 -3.88 9.57 10.84
N ASN A 354 -2.82 8.82 10.55
CA ASN A 354 -2.87 7.66 9.68
C ASN A 354 -1.90 6.59 10.19
N PHE A 355 -2.43 5.43 10.57
CA PHE A 355 -1.65 4.34 11.17
C PHE A 355 -0.86 3.51 10.14
N ILE A 356 -1.12 3.71 8.84
CA ILE A 356 -0.48 3.00 7.73
C ILE A 356 0.74 3.77 7.24
N LEU A 357 0.68 5.11 7.23
CA LEU A 357 1.76 5.95 6.71
C LEU A 357 3.04 5.81 7.53
N SER A 358 4.18 5.87 6.83
CA SER A 358 5.50 5.89 7.45
C SER A 358 5.74 7.18 8.24
N TYR A 359 6.69 7.13 9.17
CA TYR A 359 7.12 8.31 9.93
C TYR A 359 7.50 9.48 9.01
N ASN A 360 8.26 9.24 7.93
CA ASN A 360 8.70 10.28 7.01
C ASN A 360 7.54 11.00 6.30
N GLN A 361 6.47 10.27 5.96
CA GLN A 361 5.27 10.86 5.36
C GLN A 361 4.45 11.68 6.36
N LEU A 362 4.52 11.32 7.65
CA LEU A 362 3.84 12.02 8.73
C LEU A 362 4.68 13.17 9.31
N TYR A 363 6.00 13.15 9.11
CA TYR A 363 6.96 14.12 9.64
C TYR A 363 6.58 15.58 9.34
N PRO A 364 6.22 15.99 8.10
CA PRO A 364 5.93 17.39 7.81
C PRO A 364 4.76 17.94 8.64
N ALA A 365 3.69 17.15 8.82
CA ALA A 365 2.51 17.59 9.53
C ALA A 365 2.65 17.44 11.06
N ASN A 366 3.22 16.33 11.52
CA ASN A 366 3.18 15.96 12.93
C ASN A 366 4.41 16.42 13.70
N VAL A 367 5.59 16.44 13.07
CA VAL A 367 6.85 16.84 13.71
C VAL A 367 7.18 18.27 13.33
N ASN A 368 7.34 18.57 12.04
CA ASN A 368 7.66 19.93 11.59
C ASN A 368 6.54 20.91 11.96
N GLY A 369 5.28 20.49 11.82
CA GLY A 369 4.15 21.28 12.29
C GLY A 369 4.18 21.62 13.78
N THR A 370 4.62 20.69 14.62
CA THR A 370 4.83 20.98 16.05
C THR A 370 6.03 21.90 16.27
N LYS A 371 7.12 21.78 15.48
CA LYS A 371 8.25 22.74 15.51
C LYS A 371 7.77 24.15 15.18
N GLU A 372 6.97 24.34 14.13
CA GLU A 372 6.40 25.66 13.77
C GLU A 372 5.51 26.24 14.87
N ILE A 373 4.74 25.40 15.57
CA ILE A 373 3.92 25.83 16.72
C ILE A 373 4.80 26.24 17.90
N LEU A 374 5.88 25.51 18.18
CA LEU A 374 6.83 25.89 19.23
C LEU A 374 7.55 27.20 18.88
N SER A 375 7.99 27.34 17.64
CA SER A 375 8.59 28.58 17.12
C SER A 375 7.62 29.75 17.23
N PHE A 376 6.35 29.56 16.89
CA PHE A 376 5.31 30.58 17.05
C PHE A 376 5.10 30.93 18.51
N ALA A 377 4.92 29.93 19.39
CA ALA A 377 4.69 30.17 20.80
C ALA A 377 5.87 30.87 21.50
N CYS A 378 7.10 30.68 21.01
CA CYS A 378 8.32 31.26 21.55
C CYS A 378 8.85 32.44 20.71
N PHE A 379 8.07 32.93 19.74
CA PHE A 379 8.54 33.92 18.77
C PHE A 379 9.06 35.20 19.46
N ASN A 380 8.40 35.63 20.54
CA ASN A 380 8.91 36.63 21.45
C ASN A 380 9.21 36.00 22.83
N PRO A 381 10.49 35.92 23.25
CA PRO A 381 10.91 35.38 24.54
C PRO A 381 10.25 35.99 25.78
N SER A 382 9.73 37.21 25.70
CA SER A 382 9.10 37.91 26.84
C SER A 382 7.58 37.77 26.89
N THR A 383 6.97 37.18 25.87
CA THR A 383 5.52 37.03 25.77
C THR A 383 5.15 35.65 25.22
N CYS A 384 5.86 34.60 25.67
CA CYS A 384 5.60 33.24 25.19
C CYS A 384 4.17 32.77 25.48
N ILE A 385 3.58 32.06 24.52
CA ILE A 385 2.17 31.67 24.51
C ILE A 385 2.00 30.24 25.06
N PRO A 386 1.11 30.00 26.04
CA PRO A 386 0.85 28.65 26.55
C PRO A 386 0.18 27.75 25.50
N ILE A 387 0.50 26.44 25.55
CA ILE A 387 0.04 25.44 24.58
C ILE A 387 -0.78 24.33 25.26
N GLN A 388 -1.92 24.00 24.66
CA GLN A 388 -2.68 22.77 24.91
C GLN A 388 -2.41 21.81 23.75
N TYR A 389 -1.60 20.77 23.98
CA TYR A 389 -1.14 19.86 22.93
C TYR A 389 -1.89 18.54 22.94
N ILE A 390 -2.46 18.15 21.80
CA ILE A 390 -3.13 16.86 21.65
C ILE A 390 -2.12 15.81 21.19
N SER A 391 -1.82 14.84 22.06
CA SER A 391 -0.97 13.67 21.80
C SER A 391 -1.82 12.38 21.73
N THR A 392 -1.17 11.22 21.76
CA THR A 392 -1.83 9.90 21.70
C THR A 392 -1.22 8.96 22.73
N ILE A 393 -2.02 8.04 23.25
CA ILE A 393 -1.53 6.96 24.11
C ILE A 393 -0.60 5.99 23.35
N SER A 394 -0.64 5.99 22.01
CA SER A 394 0.21 5.15 21.15
C SER A 394 1.70 5.46 21.27
N VAL A 395 2.08 6.60 21.87
CA VAL A 395 3.48 6.88 22.21
C VAL A 395 3.97 5.98 23.34
N MET A 396 3.07 5.37 24.12
CA MET A 396 3.41 4.49 25.23
C MET A 396 3.39 3.02 24.80
N PRO A 397 4.39 2.22 25.20
CA PRO A 397 4.32 0.78 24.99
C PRO A 397 3.24 0.11 25.84
N ASN A 398 2.65 -0.96 25.28
CA ASN A 398 1.53 -1.73 25.85
C ASN A 398 1.77 -2.34 27.25
N HIS A 399 3.01 -2.37 27.75
CA HIS A 399 3.37 -2.96 29.04
C HIS A 399 3.50 -1.92 30.17
N LEU A 400 3.34 -0.62 29.88
CA LEU A 400 3.44 0.42 30.90
C LEU A 400 2.09 0.66 31.59
N ASP A 401 2.16 0.93 32.90
CA ASP A 401 1.00 1.28 33.70
C ASP A 401 0.49 2.67 33.36
N PHE A 402 -0.66 2.75 32.70
CA PHE A 402 -1.33 4.00 32.33
C PHE A 402 -1.84 4.81 33.53
N ASN A 403 -1.69 4.33 34.77
CA ASN A 403 -2.05 5.04 36.00
C ASN A 403 -0.98 6.03 36.48
N ARG A 404 0.20 6.05 35.87
CA ARG A 404 1.26 6.99 36.23
C ARG A 404 1.43 8.05 35.17
N GLU A 405 1.73 9.26 35.61
CA GLU A 405 2.35 10.26 34.75
C GLU A 405 3.70 9.70 34.30
N ILE A 406 3.80 9.44 33.00
CA ILE A 406 4.99 8.83 32.40
C ILE A 406 5.58 9.88 31.46
N SER A 407 6.74 10.41 31.83
CA SER A 407 7.50 11.27 30.93
C SER A 407 7.80 10.52 29.63
N ILE A 408 7.77 11.24 28.51
CA ILE A 408 8.20 10.72 27.22
C ILE A 408 9.67 10.27 27.25
N ASP A 409 10.47 10.75 28.22
CA ASP A 409 11.90 10.47 28.31
C ASP A 409 12.26 9.04 28.64
N ILE A 410 11.40 8.35 29.39
CA ILE A 410 11.62 6.95 29.74
C ILE A 410 11.13 6.00 28.64
N ILE A 411 10.48 6.52 27.61
CA ILE A 411 9.94 5.70 26.52
C ILE A 411 10.98 5.57 25.40
N SER A 412 11.41 4.34 25.17
CA SER A 412 12.30 4.02 24.05
C SER A 412 11.58 4.07 22.71
N PRO A 413 12.16 4.71 21.67
CA PRO A 413 11.58 4.74 20.33
C PRO A 413 11.48 3.35 19.69
N ASN A 414 12.26 2.36 20.17
CA ASN A 414 12.23 0.98 19.69
C ASN A 414 10.93 0.23 20.02
N ASN A 415 10.13 0.76 20.94
CA ASN A 415 8.90 0.14 21.42
C ASN A 415 7.65 0.74 20.76
N LEU A 416 7.81 1.64 19.79
CA LEU A 416 6.71 2.30 19.10
C LEU A 416 6.17 1.42 17.97
N VAL A 417 4.84 1.35 17.89
CA VAL A 417 4.13 0.35 17.07
C VAL A 417 4.03 0.67 15.58
N ASN A 418 4.09 1.95 15.18
CA ASN A 418 3.95 2.39 13.79
C ASN A 418 4.46 3.83 13.57
N GLY A 419 4.44 4.31 12.31
CA GLY A 419 4.88 5.65 11.91
C GLY A 419 4.15 6.79 12.61
N TYR A 420 2.85 6.63 12.88
CA TYR A 420 2.07 7.63 13.61
C TYR A 420 2.55 7.77 15.06
N ALA A 421 2.69 6.66 15.78
CA ALA A 421 3.25 6.63 17.13
C ALA A 421 4.66 7.24 17.18
N GLN A 422 5.51 6.92 16.19
CA GLN A 422 6.84 7.52 16.02
C GLN A 422 6.77 9.04 15.86
N SER A 423 5.90 9.55 14.99
CA SER A 423 5.77 10.98 14.74
C SER A 423 5.29 11.76 15.97
N LYS A 424 4.35 11.19 16.74
CA LYS A 424 3.84 11.80 17.97
C LYS A 424 4.86 11.71 19.11
N TRP A 425 5.62 10.62 19.21
CA TRP A 425 6.71 10.51 20.17
C TRP A 425 7.80 11.57 19.94
N VAL A 426 8.21 11.79 18.68
CA VAL A 426 9.18 12.84 18.34
C VAL A 426 8.63 14.22 18.66
N ALA A 427 7.39 14.51 18.27
CA ALA A 427 6.76 15.79 18.56
C ALA A 427 6.62 16.05 20.07
N GLU A 428 6.28 15.03 20.85
CA GLU A 428 6.17 15.13 22.29
C GLU A 428 7.54 15.31 22.98
N LYS A 429 8.61 14.71 22.45
CA LYS A 429 9.99 14.98 22.89
C LYS A 429 10.42 16.43 22.68
N LEU A 430 10.05 17.02 21.54
CA LEU A 430 10.32 18.43 21.26
C LEU A 430 9.56 19.34 22.22
N ILE A 431 8.31 19.00 22.51
CA ILE A 431 7.49 19.71 23.50
C ILE A 431 8.07 19.57 24.90
N GLN A 432 8.52 18.38 25.29
CA GLN A 432 9.15 18.15 26.59
C GLN A 432 10.38 19.04 26.76
N LYS A 433 11.23 19.16 25.73
CA LYS A 433 12.37 20.08 25.75
C LYS A 433 11.95 21.55 25.90
N ALA A 434 10.86 21.95 25.26
CA ALA A 434 10.33 23.30 25.44
C ALA A 434 9.79 23.52 26.86
N ILE A 435 9.12 22.52 27.45
CA ILE A 435 8.70 22.52 28.87
C ILE A 435 9.92 22.65 29.79
N ASP A 436 10.99 21.90 29.53
CA ASP A 436 12.23 21.95 30.31
C ASP A 436 12.90 23.34 30.23
N CYS A 437 12.71 24.06 29.11
CA CYS A 437 13.11 25.47 28.94
C CYS A 437 12.16 26.47 29.61
N GLY A 438 11.05 26.00 30.20
CA GLY A 438 10.06 26.81 30.92
C GLY A 438 8.76 27.06 30.17
N LEU A 439 8.55 26.52 28.96
CA LEU A 439 7.30 26.75 28.22
C LEU A 439 6.10 26.11 28.92
N SER A 440 5.03 26.87 29.08
CA SER A 440 3.78 26.37 29.64
C SER A 440 3.03 25.49 28.64
N VAL A 441 3.16 24.17 28.77
CA VAL A 441 2.43 23.21 27.93
C VAL A 441 1.70 22.17 28.78
N ASN A 442 0.47 21.85 28.40
CA ASN A 442 -0.25 20.65 28.86
C ASN A 442 -0.35 19.65 27.71
N ILE A 443 -0.12 18.37 28.00
CA ILE A 443 -0.11 17.28 27.02
C ILE A 443 -1.31 16.37 27.28
N TYR A 444 -2.18 16.18 26.27
CA TYR A 444 -3.35 15.31 26.35
C TYR A 444 -3.14 14.07 25.48
N ARG A 445 -2.73 12.94 26.06
CA ARG A 445 -2.58 11.67 25.34
C ARG A 445 -3.94 11.00 25.19
N LEU A 446 -4.48 11.03 23.97
CA LEU A 446 -5.78 10.44 23.65
C LEU A 446 -5.67 8.93 23.39
N GLY A 447 -6.60 8.16 23.95
CA GLY A 447 -6.87 6.77 23.56
C GLY A 447 -7.74 6.67 22.31
N LEU A 448 -8.57 5.63 22.25
CA LEU A 448 -9.60 5.51 21.21
C LEU A 448 -10.69 6.57 21.43
N ILE A 449 -10.92 7.40 20.41
CA ILE A 449 -11.96 8.43 20.43
C ILE A 449 -13.13 7.99 19.56
N CYS A 450 -14.25 7.70 20.21
CA CYS A 450 -15.48 7.21 19.61
C CYS A 450 -16.40 8.35 19.16
N ALA A 451 -17.51 7.97 18.53
CA ALA A 451 -18.60 8.87 18.13
C ALA A 451 -19.07 9.82 19.24
N ASP A 452 -19.65 10.95 18.85
CA ASP A 452 -20.35 11.85 19.76
C ASP A 452 -21.50 11.12 20.47
N SER A 453 -21.51 11.17 21.79
CA SER A 453 -22.47 10.42 22.63
C SER A 453 -23.92 10.84 22.42
N ARG A 454 -24.16 12.03 21.83
CA ARG A 454 -25.48 12.64 21.67
C ARG A 454 -26.06 12.40 20.28
N THR A 455 -25.23 12.56 19.24
CA THR A 455 -25.70 12.53 17.85
C THR A 455 -25.23 11.30 17.06
N GLY A 456 -24.27 10.53 17.59
CA GLY A 456 -23.62 9.43 16.88
C GLY A 456 -22.66 9.86 15.77
N ALA A 457 -22.41 11.17 15.61
CA ALA A 457 -21.48 11.67 14.61
C ALA A 457 -20.05 11.17 14.90
N CYS A 458 -19.39 10.59 13.89
CA CYS A 458 -18.09 9.94 14.03
C CYS A 458 -17.19 10.18 12.82
N ASN A 459 -15.88 9.93 12.98
CA ASN A 459 -14.94 9.92 11.87
C ASN A 459 -15.24 8.72 10.94
N GLN A 460 -15.68 8.99 9.72
CA GLN A 460 -16.00 7.97 8.71
C GLN A 460 -14.80 7.16 8.22
N HIS A 461 -13.58 7.69 8.43
CA HIS A 461 -12.35 7.04 8.02
C HIS A 461 -11.61 6.34 9.17
N ASP A 462 -12.20 6.34 10.38
CA ASP A 462 -11.65 5.58 11.49
C ASP A 462 -11.83 4.07 11.29
N PHE A 463 -10.84 3.29 11.69
CA PHE A 463 -10.83 1.83 11.54
C PHE A 463 -12.10 1.19 12.12
N TYR A 464 -12.53 1.59 13.31
CA TYR A 464 -13.68 0.98 13.96
C TYR A 464 -15.00 1.39 13.31
N THR A 465 -15.10 2.64 12.84
CA THR A 465 -16.26 3.08 12.07
C THR A 465 -16.40 2.28 10.79
N LEU A 466 -15.29 2.11 10.05
CA LEU A 466 -15.26 1.26 8.85
C LEU A 466 -15.59 -0.18 9.19
N LEU A 467 -15.06 -0.70 10.30
CA LEU A 467 -15.28 -2.07 10.76
C LEU A 467 -16.76 -2.37 10.97
N PHE A 468 -17.44 -1.56 11.76
CA PHE A 468 -18.85 -1.72 12.02
C PHE A 468 -19.70 -1.43 10.78
N ASN A 469 -19.30 -0.48 9.94
CA ASN A 469 -20.00 -0.20 8.68
C ASN A 469 -20.00 -1.43 7.75
N GLU A 470 -18.87 -2.11 7.60
CA GLU A 470 -18.81 -3.33 6.77
C GLU A 470 -19.61 -4.48 7.37
N MET A 471 -19.59 -4.66 8.69
CA MET A 471 -20.44 -5.67 9.36
C MET A 471 -21.92 -5.46 9.09
N MET A 472 -22.37 -4.20 9.13
CA MET A 472 -23.75 -3.83 8.84
C MET A 472 -24.11 -4.10 7.38
N LYS A 473 -23.21 -3.79 6.42
CA LYS A 473 -23.44 -4.03 4.98
C LYS A 473 -23.51 -5.51 4.62
N ILE A 474 -22.64 -6.34 5.20
CA ILE A 474 -22.59 -7.80 4.93
C ILE A 474 -23.68 -8.54 5.73
N HIS A 475 -24.33 -7.85 6.67
CA HIS A 475 -25.23 -8.45 7.66
C HIS A 475 -24.56 -9.57 8.48
N SER A 476 -23.24 -9.50 8.71
CA SER A 476 -22.54 -10.51 9.49
C SER A 476 -21.24 -10.01 10.13
N TYR A 477 -20.79 -10.69 11.18
CA TYR A 477 -19.56 -10.41 11.92
C TYR A 477 -18.78 -11.70 12.20
N PRO A 478 -17.45 -11.64 12.41
CA PRO A 478 -16.65 -12.82 12.71
C PRO A 478 -16.84 -13.22 14.18
N LYS A 479 -17.10 -14.50 14.44
CA LYS A 479 -17.40 -15.01 15.79
C LYS A 479 -16.26 -14.78 16.80
N SER A 480 -15.01 -14.84 16.36
CA SER A 480 -13.84 -14.53 17.20
C SER A 480 -13.94 -13.16 17.86
N MET A 481 -14.57 -12.20 17.18
CA MET A 481 -14.62 -10.81 17.59
C MET A 481 -15.47 -10.55 18.84
N ILE A 482 -16.41 -11.44 19.18
CA ILE A 482 -17.30 -11.30 20.35
C ILE A 482 -16.50 -11.07 21.64
N SER A 483 -15.33 -11.69 21.75
CA SER A 483 -14.44 -11.62 22.92
C SER A 483 -13.59 -10.36 23.00
N TYR A 484 -13.59 -9.52 21.97
CA TYR A 484 -12.79 -8.30 21.95
C TYR A 484 -13.41 -7.20 22.79
N HIS A 485 -12.55 -6.47 23.47
CA HIS A 485 -12.91 -5.38 24.36
C HIS A 485 -12.59 -4.05 23.69
N PHE A 486 -13.57 -3.15 23.74
CA PHE A 486 -13.48 -1.80 23.23
C PHE A 486 -13.37 -0.83 24.40
N ASN A 487 -12.32 -0.04 24.37
CA ASN A 487 -12.02 0.94 25.38
C ASN A 487 -11.84 2.30 24.71
N GLY A 488 -12.90 3.09 24.68
CA GLY A 488 -12.89 4.42 24.08
C GLY A 488 -13.71 5.43 24.86
N LEU A 489 -13.42 6.70 24.60
CA LEU A 489 -14.17 7.85 25.11
C LEU A 489 -14.94 8.51 23.97
N SER A 490 -16.14 9.01 24.23
CA SER A 490 -16.84 9.81 23.23
C SER A 490 -16.10 11.12 22.97
N VAL A 491 -16.11 11.58 21.72
CA VAL A 491 -15.38 12.79 21.32
C VAL A 491 -15.85 14.05 22.05
N ASP A 492 -17.15 14.15 22.38
CA ASP A 492 -17.72 15.28 23.09
C ASP A 492 -17.30 15.33 24.56
N PHE A 493 -17.24 14.17 25.21
CA PHE A 493 -16.73 14.06 26.57
C PHE A 493 -15.22 14.33 26.62
N THR A 494 -14.49 13.85 25.63
CA THR A 494 -13.05 14.11 25.49
C THR A 494 -12.77 15.60 25.33
N ALA A 495 -13.49 16.29 24.45
CA ALA A 495 -13.37 17.74 24.24
C ALA A 495 -13.67 18.54 25.53
N LYS A 496 -14.74 18.18 26.25
CA LYS A 496 -15.08 18.74 27.56
C LYS A 496 -13.94 18.61 28.57
N ILE A 497 -13.34 17.42 28.68
CA ILE A 497 -12.23 17.20 29.61
C ILE A 497 -11.02 18.06 29.24
N ILE A 498 -10.64 18.13 27.95
CA ILE A 498 -9.50 18.94 27.50
C ILE A 498 -9.69 20.41 27.90
N VAL A 499 -10.86 20.99 27.59
CA VAL A 499 -11.15 22.41 27.90
C VAL A 499 -11.26 22.63 29.41
N HIS A 500 -11.88 21.70 30.15
CA HIS A 500 -11.99 21.78 31.60
C HIS A 500 -10.63 21.75 32.30
N LEU A 501 -9.76 20.81 31.92
CA LEU A 501 -8.40 20.69 32.49
C LEU A 501 -7.53 21.90 32.12
N SER A 502 -7.67 22.43 30.91
CA SER A 502 -6.98 23.66 30.51
C SER A 502 -7.33 24.86 31.39
N ASN A 503 -8.57 24.94 31.89
CA ASN A 503 -9.05 26.05 32.74
C ASN A 503 -8.74 25.86 34.23
N ASN A 504 -8.58 24.61 34.68
CA ASN A 504 -8.39 24.27 36.10
C ASN A 504 -6.93 23.96 36.44
N ASN A 505 -5.99 24.73 35.88
CA ASN A 505 -4.60 24.65 36.30
C ASN A 505 -4.48 25.21 37.74
N ASN A 506 -4.36 24.32 38.72
CA ASN A 506 -4.08 24.71 40.11
C ASN A 506 -2.82 25.58 40.15
N GLU A 507 -2.83 26.70 40.87
CA GLU A 507 -1.69 27.64 41.02
C GLU A 507 -0.39 26.97 41.50
N ASN A 508 -0.48 25.74 42.05
CA ASN A 508 0.65 24.95 42.54
C ASN A 508 1.26 23.99 41.51
N ASN A 509 0.58 23.67 40.40
CA ASN A 509 1.11 22.77 39.38
C ASN A 509 1.92 23.55 38.34
N LYS A 510 3.24 23.49 38.53
CA LYS A 510 4.25 23.94 37.57
C LYS A 510 3.99 23.29 36.20
N TYR A 511 4.25 24.08 35.16
CA TYR A 511 4.23 23.74 33.74
C TYR A 511 4.51 22.25 33.41
N GLY A 512 3.83 21.71 32.39
CA GLY A 512 4.16 20.38 31.84
C GLY A 512 3.24 19.22 32.24
N ASN A 513 1.98 19.45 32.64
CA ASN A 513 1.10 18.35 33.04
C ASN A 513 0.83 17.39 31.86
N ILE A 514 0.92 16.08 32.12
CA ILE A 514 0.56 15.03 31.15
C ILE A 514 -0.71 14.31 31.59
N TYR A 515 -1.74 14.36 30.74
CA TYR A 515 -3.04 13.72 30.98
C TYR A 515 -3.25 12.53 30.02
N HIS A 516 -3.61 11.37 30.57
CA HIS A 516 -4.03 10.20 29.80
C HIS A 516 -5.56 10.15 29.72
N LEU A 517 -6.13 10.51 28.56
CA LEU A 517 -7.57 10.49 28.34
C LEU A 517 -7.99 9.14 27.76
N ILE A 518 -8.17 8.18 28.67
CA ILE A 518 -8.57 6.79 28.38
C ILE A 518 -9.69 6.34 29.32
N ASN A 519 -10.51 5.38 28.88
CA ASN A 519 -11.62 4.86 29.68
C ASN A 519 -11.18 3.65 30.52
N LYS A 520 -10.84 3.84 31.78
CA LYS A 520 -10.30 2.74 32.62
C LYS A 520 -11.34 1.81 33.23
N ASN A 521 -12.59 2.24 33.31
CA ASN A 521 -13.59 1.62 34.20
C ASN A 521 -14.67 0.85 33.44
N CYS A 522 -14.69 0.91 32.11
CA CYS A 522 -15.71 0.28 31.30
C CYS A 522 -15.07 -0.24 30.01
N GLU A 523 -14.83 -1.55 29.97
CA GLU A 523 -14.50 -2.26 28.75
C GLU A 523 -15.79 -2.80 28.16
N ILE A 524 -16.15 -2.32 26.96
CA ILE A 524 -17.36 -2.76 26.28
C ILE A 524 -16.98 -3.97 25.42
N ARG A 525 -17.58 -5.13 25.67
CA ARG A 525 -17.35 -6.29 24.82
C ARG A 525 -18.02 -6.08 23.47
N CYS A 526 -17.42 -6.59 22.40
CA CYS A 526 -18.03 -6.53 21.07
C CYS A 526 -19.44 -7.14 21.06
N GLU A 527 -19.65 -8.17 21.88
CA GLU A 527 -20.97 -8.76 22.13
C GLU A 527 -22.02 -7.71 22.50
N GLU A 528 -21.68 -6.78 23.39
CA GLU A 528 -22.59 -5.74 23.87
C GLU A 528 -22.89 -4.70 22.80
N ILE A 529 -21.90 -4.42 21.92
CA ILE A 529 -22.09 -3.55 20.76
C ILE A 529 -23.06 -4.20 19.77
N ILE A 530 -22.87 -5.48 19.47
CA ILE A 530 -23.73 -6.26 18.57
C ILE A 530 -25.15 -6.36 19.13
N ASP A 531 -25.30 -6.58 20.43
CA ASP A 531 -26.61 -6.59 21.08
C ASP A 531 -27.26 -5.20 21.06
N GLY A 532 -26.48 -4.13 21.17
CA GLY A 532 -26.93 -2.77 20.92
C GLY A 532 -27.46 -2.58 19.49
N MET A 533 -26.71 -3.05 18.48
CA MET A 533 -27.13 -3.02 17.08
C MET A 533 -28.46 -3.75 16.85
N LYS A 534 -28.61 -4.96 17.42
CA LYS A 534 -29.87 -5.72 17.36
C LYS A 534 -31.05 -4.98 17.99
N LYS A 535 -30.84 -4.34 19.16
CA LYS A 535 -31.87 -3.51 19.81
C LYS A 535 -32.28 -2.31 18.94
N CYS A 536 -31.39 -1.82 18.09
CA CYS A 536 -31.67 -0.79 17.08
C CYS A 536 -32.30 -1.34 15.79
N GLY A 537 -32.64 -2.63 15.72
CA GLY A 537 -33.25 -3.25 14.55
C GLY A 537 -32.25 -3.64 13.45
N ILE A 538 -30.95 -3.65 13.74
CA ILE A 538 -29.90 -4.06 12.81
C ILE A 538 -29.65 -5.56 13.01
N GLU A 539 -30.15 -6.38 12.10
CA GLU A 539 -29.92 -7.81 12.11
C GLU A 539 -28.55 -8.15 11.49
N ILE A 540 -27.68 -8.75 12.30
CA ILE A 540 -26.36 -9.26 11.90
C ILE A 540 -26.11 -10.64 12.52
N GLU A 541 -25.56 -11.56 11.73
CA GLU A 541 -25.24 -12.94 12.16
C GLU A 541 -23.74 -13.15 12.43
N GLY A 542 -23.42 -13.98 13.42
CA GLY A 542 -22.05 -14.39 13.67
C GLY A 542 -21.67 -15.56 12.78
N ILE A 543 -20.61 -15.44 11.98
CA ILE A 543 -20.08 -16.49 11.10
C ILE A 543 -18.60 -16.78 11.39
N SER A 544 -18.03 -17.85 10.83
CA SER A 544 -16.61 -18.14 11.05
C SER A 544 -15.72 -17.07 10.40
N ASP A 545 -14.53 -16.85 10.96
CA ASP A 545 -13.58 -15.85 10.47
C ASP A 545 -13.22 -16.04 8.99
N ASN A 546 -13.08 -17.28 8.54
CA ASN A 546 -12.77 -17.59 7.14
C ASN A 546 -13.96 -17.29 6.22
N GLU A 547 -15.19 -17.62 6.63
CA GLU A 547 -16.40 -17.28 5.88
C GLU A 547 -16.60 -15.77 5.84
N TRP A 548 -16.38 -15.08 6.96
CA TRP A 548 -16.48 -13.62 7.01
C TRP A 548 -15.44 -12.95 6.12
N LYS A 549 -14.20 -13.47 6.14
CA LYS A 549 -13.16 -13.04 5.20
C LYS A 549 -13.58 -13.31 3.74
N MET A 550 -14.19 -14.45 3.43
CA MET A 550 -14.67 -14.67 2.06
C MET A 550 -15.79 -13.70 1.67
N LYS A 551 -16.77 -13.46 2.56
CA LYS A 551 -17.87 -12.52 2.31
C LYS A 551 -17.38 -11.09 2.10
N ILE A 552 -16.39 -10.65 2.87
CA ILE A 552 -15.75 -9.36 2.66
C ILE A 552 -15.11 -9.30 1.27
N LYS A 553 -14.30 -10.30 0.87
CA LYS A 553 -13.64 -10.32 -0.47
C LYS A 553 -14.62 -10.24 -1.64
N THR A 554 -15.84 -10.71 -1.44
CA THR A 554 -16.89 -10.67 -2.47
C THR A 554 -17.63 -9.33 -2.57
N ILE A 555 -17.37 -8.38 -1.66
CA ILE A 555 -17.85 -7.00 -1.77
C ILE A 555 -16.82 -6.17 -2.54
N GLU A 556 -17.26 -5.26 -3.41
CA GLU A 556 -16.37 -4.27 -4.05
C GLU A 556 -15.57 -3.49 -3.00
N ASN A 557 -14.23 -3.51 -3.09
CA ASN A 557 -13.24 -3.03 -2.10
C ASN A 557 -13.03 -3.92 -0.86
N GLY A 558 -13.45 -5.19 -0.88
CA GLY A 558 -13.25 -6.15 0.21
C GLY A 558 -11.80 -6.51 0.52
N GLU A 559 -10.94 -6.61 -0.50
CA GLU A 559 -9.52 -6.99 -0.28
C GLU A 559 -8.77 -5.97 0.59
N LEU A 560 -9.07 -4.67 0.44
CA LEU A 560 -8.56 -3.56 1.26
C LEU A 560 -8.96 -3.68 2.74
N PHE A 561 -10.05 -4.36 3.08
CA PHE A 561 -10.55 -4.47 4.45
C PHE A 561 -9.98 -5.72 5.17
N ILE A 562 -9.65 -6.80 4.44
CA ILE A 562 -9.11 -8.03 5.03
C ILE A 562 -7.64 -7.96 5.40
N GLU A 563 -6.83 -7.25 4.61
CA GLU A 563 -5.46 -6.94 5.02
C GLU A 563 -5.44 -6.24 6.39
N ASN A 564 -6.48 -5.46 6.72
CA ASN A 564 -6.64 -4.77 7.99
C ASN A 564 -7.18 -5.65 9.15
N LEU A 565 -7.67 -6.86 8.89
CA LEU A 565 -8.33 -7.74 9.87
C LEU A 565 -7.49 -8.92 10.36
N SER A 566 -6.33 -9.19 9.74
CA SER A 566 -5.50 -10.36 10.07
C SER A 566 -4.68 -10.25 11.37
N GLY A 567 -4.90 -9.19 12.16
CA GLY A 567 -4.33 -9.04 13.49
C GLY A 567 -5.10 -9.79 14.58
N GLU A 568 -5.10 -11.14 14.55
CA GLU A 568 -5.52 -11.93 15.72
C GLU A 568 -4.31 -12.59 16.41
N ARG A 569 -4.19 -12.32 17.71
CA ARG A 569 -3.35 -13.04 18.66
C ARG A 569 -4.00 -14.38 18.98
N ASN A 570 -3.24 -15.47 18.94
CA ASN A 570 -3.48 -16.62 19.80
C ASN A 570 -2.15 -17.27 20.24
N GLY A 571 -1.95 -17.30 21.56
CA GLY A 571 -1.29 -18.35 22.33
C GLY A 571 0.10 -18.85 21.93
N GLU A 572 1.12 -18.31 22.62
CA GLU A 572 2.33 -19.00 23.09
C GLU A 572 3.16 -19.84 22.09
N SER A 573 4.03 -19.17 21.33
CA SER A 573 5.49 -19.36 21.45
C SER A 573 6.23 -18.44 20.46
N ASN A 574 7.25 -17.78 21.02
CA ASN A 574 8.29 -16.93 20.44
C ASN A 574 8.58 -17.10 18.92
N GLU A 575 8.33 -16.05 18.13
CA GLU A 575 9.32 -15.30 17.29
C GLU A 575 8.66 -14.49 16.15
N LYS A 576 8.82 -13.16 16.24
CA LYS A 576 8.87 -12.10 15.22
C LYS A 576 7.90 -12.11 14.02
N MET A 577 6.97 -11.13 14.06
CA MET A 577 6.39 -10.48 12.88
C MET A 577 7.48 -9.90 11.99
N ASN A 578 7.44 -10.22 10.69
CA ASN A 578 8.13 -9.48 9.65
C ASN A 578 7.06 -8.72 8.84
N THR A 579 7.14 -7.40 8.94
CA THR A 579 6.42 -6.42 8.12
C THR A 579 7.19 -6.25 6.81
N ASP A 580 6.53 -6.34 5.65
CA ASP A 580 7.08 -5.75 4.42
C ASP A 580 6.01 -5.17 3.47
N VAL A 581 6.21 -3.88 3.19
CA VAL A 581 6.07 -3.14 1.93
C VAL A 581 4.70 -3.08 1.20
N CYS A 582 4.14 -1.86 1.13
CA CYS A 582 3.65 -1.15 -0.08
C CYS A 582 3.41 0.32 0.34
N GLY A 583 3.88 1.37 -0.33
CA GLY A 583 3.83 1.66 -1.77
C GLY A 583 2.91 2.88 -1.94
N LEU A 584 3.46 4.05 -2.28
CA LEU A 584 2.65 5.18 -2.72
C LEU A 584 2.17 4.83 -4.14
N GLU A 585 0.90 4.46 -4.27
CA GLU A 585 0.26 4.33 -5.57
C GLU A 585 -0.32 5.69 -5.97
N CYS A 586 0.30 6.32 -6.97
CA CYS A 586 -0.56 6.87 -8.02
C CYS A 586 -1.29 5.64 -8.56
N PRO A 587 -2.64 5.59 -8.56
CA PRO A 587 -3.34 4.39 -8.98
C PRO A 587 -2.78 3.98 -10.32
N SER A 588 -2.26 2.75 -10.38
CA SER A 588 -2.03 2.14 -11.67
C SER A 588 -3.35 2.24 -12.40
N LEU A 589 -3.29 2.78 -13.62
CA LEU A 589 -4.37 2.76 -14.58
C LEU A 589 -4.55 1.29 -15.00
N ASP A 590 -5.05 0.49 -14.05
CA ASP A 590 -5.18 -0.94 -14.11
C ASP A 590 -6.65 -1.33 -14.11
N LYS A 591 -6.87 -2.65 -14.16
CA LYS A 591 -8.20 -3.24 -14.21
C LYS A 591 -9.06 -2.81 -13.01
N GLU A 592 -8.50 -2.62 -11.81
CA GLU A 592 -9.25 -2.21 -10.62
C GLU A 592 -9.65 -0.73 -10.66
N TYR A 593 -8.77 0.15 -11.13
CA TYR A 593 -9.09 1.56 -11.33
C TYR A 593 -10.19 1.75 -12.40
N ILE A 594 -10.13 0.94 -13.47
CA ILE A 594 -11.16 0.88 -14.51
C ILE A 594 -12.48 0.31 -13.97
N ILE A 595 -12.47 -0.76 -13.16
CA ILE A 595 -13.66 -1.33 -12.52
C ILE A 595 -14.34 -0.32 -11.59
N LYS A 596 -13.57 0.48 -10.84
CA LYS A 596 -14.13 1.54 -10.00
C LYS A 596 -14.78 2.67 -10.82
N TRP A 597 -14.36 2.84 -12.07
CA TRP A 597 -14.92 3.79 -13.03
C TRP A 597 -16.05 3.23 -13.88
N LEU A 598 -16.26 1.91 -13.86
CA LEU A 598 -17.34 1.25 -14.59
C LEU A 598 -18.73 1.50 -13.99
N GLY A 599 -18.82 2.02 -12.76
CA GLY A 599 -20.05 2.67 -12.28
C GLY A 599 -20.33 4.04 -12.95
N HIS A 600 -19.35 4.60 -13.65
CA HIS A 600 -19.35 5.96 -14.22
C HIS A 600 -18.71 5.99 -15.62
N HIS A 601 -19.25 5.20 -16.56
CA HIS A 601 -18.74 5.07 -17.94
C HIS A 601 -18.45 6.43 -18.64
N ASP A 602 -19.28 7.45 -18.44
CA ASP A 602 -19.09 8.81 -18.99
C ASP A 602 -17.82 9.48 -18.46
N LEU A 603 -17.52 9.31 -17.17
CA LEU A 603 -16.32 9.85 -16.53
C LEU A 603 -15.08 9.10 -17.06
N ALA A 604 -15.20 7.79 -17.23
CA ALA A 604 -14.14 6.96 -17.78
C ALA A 604 -13.75 7.38 -19.20
N LEU A 605 -14.75 7.63 -20.03
CA LEU A 605 -14.58 8.11 -21.39
C LEU A 605 -13.96 9.52 -21.43
N LYS A 606 -14.42 10.45 -20.59
CA LYS A 606 -13.84 11.81 -20.47
C LYS A 606 -12.37 11.78 -20.11
N LEU A 607 -11.97 10.89 -19.22
CA LEU A 607 -10.59 10.76 -18.77
C LEU A 607 -9.74 9.95 -19.76
N ALA A 608 -10.33 9.01 -20.50
CA ALA A 608 -9.67 8.38 -21.63
C ALA A 608 -9.37 9.38 -22.77
N GLN A 609 -10.27 10.35 -23.01
CA GLN A 609 -10.13 11.39 -24.03
C GLN A 609 -9.34 12.63 -23.56
N SER A 610 -9.21 12.86 -22.25
CA SER A 610 -8.48 14.00 -21.71
C SER A 610 -7.04 14.00 -22.19
N ILE A 611 -6.52 15.17 -22.59
CA ILE A 611 -5.12 15.34 -23.00
C ILE A 611 -4.24 15.98 -21.91
N SER A 612 -4.69 16.02 -20.66
CA SER A 612 -3.93 16.53 -19.51
C SER A 612 -3.44 15.40 -18.59
N TYR A 613 -2.19 15.50 -18.12
CA TYR A 613 -1.62 14.49 -17.23
C TYR A 613 -2.27 14.50 -15.83
N PRO A 614 -2.55 13.34 -15.20
CA PRO A 614 -2.42 11.98 -15.74
C PRO A 614 -3.70 11.53 -16.47
N SER A 615 -3.59 11.16 -17.75
CA SER A 615 -4.69 10.59 -18.53
C SER A 615 -4.18 9.71 -19.67
N TYR A 616 -5.05 8.86 -20.22
CA TYR A 616 -4.70 8.06 -21.40
C TYR A 616 -4.59 8.92 -22.67
N GLY A 617 -5.50 9.88 -22.87
CA GLY A 617 -5.43 10.79 -24.00
C GLY A 617 -4.16 11.65 -23.98
N TYR A 618 -3.66 12.04 -22.80
CA TYR A 618 -2.36 12.70 -22.67
C TYR A 618 -1.24 11.82 -23.20
N MET A 619 -1.26 10.51 -22.92
CA MET A 619 -0.26 9.58 -23.44
C MET A 619 -0.32 9.41 -24.97
N PHE A 620 -1.51 9.54 -25.58
CA PHE A 620 -1.65 9.52 -27.05
C PHE A 620 -1.24 10.84 -27.72
N HIS A 621 -1.33 11.95 -27.00
CA HIS A 621 -1.13 13.31 -27.54
C HIS A 621 0.14 14.02 -27.02
N ASN A 622 0.99 13.33 -26.26
CA ASN A 622 2.25 13.87 -25.74
C ASN A 622 3.41 13.60 -26.71
N ASP A 623 3.91 14.67 -27.33
CA ASP A 623 5.00 14.67 -28.31
C ASP A 623 6.32 13.99 -27.86
N ILE A 624 6.53 13.79 -26.55
CA ILE A 624 7.74 13.20 -25.96
C ILE A 624 7.56 11.69 -25.67
N GLN A 625 6.34 11.24 -25.37
CA GLN A 625 6.03 9.86 -24.95
C GLN A 625 4.75 9.32 -25.60
N ASN A 626 4.64 9.44 -26.92
CA ASN A 626 3.50 8.92 -27.67
C ASN A 626 3.27 7.42 -27.37
N ALA A 627 2.00 7.04 -27.21
CA ALA A 627 1.60 5.65 -27.00
C ALA A 627 2.06 4.74 -28.16
N ALA A 628 3.01 3.84 -27.88
CA ALA A 628 3.48 2.82 -28.82
C ALA A 628 2.84 1.46 -28.50
N THR A 629 2.49 0.70 -29.54
CA THR A 629 2.11 -0.71 -29.39
C THR A 629 3.34 -1.54 -29.05
N THR A 630 3.21 -2.41 -28.05
CA THR A 630 4.15 -3.43 -27.55
C THR A 630 5.50 -3.56 -28.27
N TRP A 631 6.59 -3.24 -27.54
CA TRP A 631 8.01 -3.47 -27.88
C TRP A 631 8.44 -3.03 -29.30
N GLU A 632 8.67 -1.72 -29.51
CA GLU A 632 9.94 -1.11 -29.99
C GLU A 632 9.77 0.31 -30.61
N LEU A 633 10.88 1.07 -30.66
CA LEU A 633 11.06 2.51 -30.96
C LEU A 633 10.96 2.86 -32.46
N TRP A 634 10.42 4.04 -32.80
CA TRP A 634 10.60 4.69 -34.12
C TRP A 634 11.34 6.03 -33.98
N ASN A 635 12.63 5.94 -33.69
CA ASN A 635 13.66 6.98 -33.86
C ASN A 635 13.27 8.45 -33.60
N THR A 636 13.28 8.87 -32.33
CA THR A 636 13.77 10.19 -31.93
C THR A 636 14.50 10.09 -30.58
N LEU A 637 15.79 10.41 -30.59
CA LEU A 637 16.66 10.57 -29.42
C LEU A 637 16.78 12.08 -29.07
N PRO A 638 17.30 12.48 -27.88
CA PRO A 638 18.12 11.67 -26.96
C PRO A 638 17.70 11.74 -25.48
N GLN A 639 17.32 10.59 -24.90
CA GLN A 639 17.75 10.15 -23.56
C GLN A 639 17.21 8.74 -23.24
N GLY A 640 17.94 7.71 -23.73
CA GLY A 640 18.29 6.50 -22.97
C GLY A 640 17.23 5.55 -22.39
N ALA A 641 15.91 5.77 -22.50
CA ALA A 641 14.92 4.84 -21.98
C ALA A 641 14.58 3.74 -23.01
N THR A 642 15.04 2.50 -22.77
CA THR A 642 14.69 1.32 -23.57
C THR A 642 13.36 0.67 -23.16
N ALA A 643 12.61 1.25 -22.22
CA ALA A 643 11.33 0.74 -21.76
C ALA A 643 10.27 1.85 -21.74
N LEU A 644 9.27 1.73 -22.61
CA LEU A 644 8.04 2.53 -22.52
C LEU A 644 7.14 1.96 -21.41
N LEU A 645 6.71 2.82 -20.50
CA LEU A 645 5.81 2.51 -19.38
C LEU A 645 4.35 2.26 -19.82
N ASN A 646 4.07 2.35 -21.11
CA ASN A 646 2.72 2.43 -21.65
C ASN A 646 2.13 1.04 -21.98
N HIS A 647 2.88 -0.06 -21.82
CA HIS A 647 2.40 -1.41 -22.16
C HIS A 647 1.23 -1.89 -21.28
N HIS A 648 1.14 -1.41 -20.03
CA HIS A 648 0.00 -1.65 -19.14
C HIS A 648 -1.30 -1.03 -19.68
N MET A 649 -1.23 -0.02 -20.54
CA MET A 649 -2.38 0.63 -21.15
C MET A 649 -3.19 -0.38 -21.97
N PHE A 650 -2.56 -1.09 -22.92
CA PHE A 650 -3.28 -1.99 -23.83
C PHE A 650 -3.89 -3.21 -23.11
N ASN A 651 -3.30 -3.68 -22.02
CA ASN A 651 -3.89 -4.74 -21.19
C ASN A 651 -5.06 -4.26 -20.32
N SER A 652 -5.12 -2.96 -20.00
CA SER A 652 -6.12 -2.39 -19.08
C SER A 652 -7.24 -1.68 -19.85
N ILE A 653 -6.94 -0.56 -20.52
CA ILE A 653 -7.95 0.21 -21.29
C ILE A 653 -8.39 -0.52 -22.56
N GLY A 654 -7.50 -1.30 -23.18
CA GLY A 654 -7.85 -2.12 -24.34
C GLY A 654 -8.94 -3.12 -23.98
N ALA A 655 -8.74 -3.88 -22.90
CA ALA A 655 -9.76 -4.81 -22.39
C ALA A 655 -11.08 -4.10 -22.04
N TRP A 656 -11.02 -2.86 -21.54
CA TRP A 656 -12.20 -2.03 -21.27
C TRP A 656 -12.98 -1.67 -22.55
N PHE A 657 -12.29 -1.27 -23.62
CA PHE A 657 -12.93 -0.98 -24.91
C PHE A 657 -13.69 -2.19 -25.46
N TYR A 658 -13.12 -3.39 -25.39
CA TYR A 658 -13.79 -4.60 -25.87
C TYR A 658 -14.93 -5.07 -24.95
N ARG A 659 -14.70 -5.11 -23.63
CA ARG A 659 -15.67 -5.67 -22.69
C ARG A 659 -16.82 -4.75 -22.35
N TYR A 660 -16.60 -3.44 -22.34
CA TYR A 660 -17.57 -2.48 -21.85
C TYR A 660 -18.06 -1.54 -22.94
N LEU A 661 -17.19 -0.89 -23.72
CA LEU A 661 -17.67 -0.04 -24.82
C LEU A 661 -18.32 -0.88 -25.92
N ALA A 662 -17.66 -1.94 -26.39
CA ALA A 662 -18.26 -2.89 -27.34
C ALA A 662 -19.14 -3.94 -26.66
N GLY A 663 -18.96 -4.19 -25.37
CA GLY A 663 -19.81 -5.10 -24.62
C GLY A 663 -19.53 -6.58 -24.82
N ILE A 664 -18.41 -6.96 -25.43
CA ILE A 664 -18.11 -8.36 -25.78
C ILE A 664 -17.55 -9.08 -24.56
N GLU A 665 -18.33 -10.00 -23.98
CA GLU A 665 -17.88 -10.86 -22.90
C GLU A 665 -17.96 -12.34 -23.26
N LEU A 666 -16.81 -13.01 -23.21
CA LEU A 666 -16.67 -14.43 -23.49
C LEU A 666 -16.90 -15.25 -22.20
N ASN A 667 -18.14 -15.25 -21.71
CA ASN A 667 -18.52 -15.86 -20.43
C ASN A 667 -18.68 -17.41 -20.50
N GLY A 668 -18.46 -18.03 -21.67
CA GLY A 668 -18.53 -19.48 -21.86
C GLY A 668 -18.08 -19.94 -23.26
N LEU A 669 -18.04 -21.27 -23.47
CA LEU A 669 -17.65 -21.87 -24.77
C LEU A 669 -18.78 -21.93 -25.81
N GLN A 670 -20.04 -21.72 -25.40
CA GLN A 670 -21.22 -21.85 -26.25
C GLN A 670 -22.06 -20.56 -26.31
N THR A 671 -22.25 -19.87 -25.19
CA THR A 671 -23.00 -18.62 -25.12
C THR A 671 -22.08 -17.45 -24.75
N ILE A 672 -22.16 -16.36 -25.50
CA ILE A 672 -21.45 -15.10 -25.23
C ILE A 672 -22.42 -14.02 -24.74
N THR A 673 -21.91 -12.98 -24.12
CA THR A 673 -22.72 -11.79 -23.76
C THR A 673 -22.26 -10.63 -24.63
N ILE A 674 -23.23 -9.91 -25.20
CA ILE A 674 -23.02 -8.65 -25.92
C ILE A 674 -23.82 -7.58 -25.19
N TYR A 675 -23.14 -6.78 -24.37
CA TYR A 675 -23.75 -5.72 -23.59
C TYR A 675 -22.96 -4.40 -23.70
N PRO A 676 -23.15 -3.66 -24.81
CA PRO A 676 -22.42 -2.42 -25.03
C PRO A 676 -22.88 -1.30 -24.09
N ARG A 677 -21.93 -0.62 -23.44
CA ARG A 677 -22.16 0.48 -22.51
C ARG A 677 -21.99 1.81 -23.22
N MET A 678 -23.09 2.54 -23.34
CA MET A 678 -23.16 3.80 -24.10
C MET A 678 -23.23 4.98 -23.12
N SER A 679 -22.57 6.09 -23.48
CA SER A 679 -22.56 7.32 -22.67
C SER A 679 -23.93 8.01 -22.69
N TYR A 680 -24.38 8.62 -21.58
CA TYR A 680 -25.60 9.46 -21.63
C TYR A 680 -25.36 10.76 -22.42
N ASP A 681 -24.13 11.25 -22.38
CA ASP A 681 -23.70 12.44 -23.11
C ASP A 681 -23.39 12.07 -24.57
N ALA A 682 -24.21 12.57 -25.49
CA ALA A 682 -24.12 12.30 -26.92
C ALA A 682 -22.86 12.89 -27.56
N ASP A 683 -22.24 13.89 -26.93
CA ASP A 683 -21.08 14.55 -27.51
C ASP A 683 -19.77 13.80 -27.20
N LEU A 684 -19.79 12.83 -26.26
CA LEU A 684 -18.60 12.10 -25.84
C LEU A 684 -18.26 10.89 -26.72
N LEU A 685 -19.25 10.09 -27.15
CA LEU A 685 -19.02 8.89 -27.96
C LEU A 685 -20.26 8.53 -28.77
N ASN A 686 -20.11 8.54 -30.10
CA ASN A 686 -21.21 8.36 -31.05
C ASN A 686 -21.19 7.02 -31.78
N TYR A 687 -20.07 6.30 -31.79
CA TYR A 687 -19.98 4.98 -32.39
C TYR A 687 -18.85 4.16 -31.77
N VAL A 688 -18.98 2.84 -31.83
CA VAL A 688 -17.93 1.86 -31.49
C VAL A 688 -17.98 0.72 -32.49
N LYS A 689 -16.80 0.24 -32.89
CA LYS A 689 -16.64 -0.96 -33.70
C LYS A 689 -15.55 -1.83 -33.10
N ALA A 690 -15.86 -3.08 -32.85
CA ALA A 690 -14.93 -4.05 -32.31
C ALA A 690 -15.12 -5.42 -32.94
N GLU A 691 -14.02 -6.16 -33.06
CA GLU A 691 -14.01 -7.52 -33.59
C GLU A 691 -13.05 -8.38 -32.75
N VAL A 692 -13.53 -9.54 -32.31
CA VAL A 692 -12.76 -10.54 -31.57
C VAL A 692 -12.76 -11.83 -32.36
N VAL A 693 -11.58 -12.27 -32.80
CA VAL A 693 -11.41 -13.53 -33.53
C VAL A 693 -11.25 -14.68 -32.54
N THR A 694 -12.20 -15.63 -32.55
CA THR A 694 -12.16 -16.83 -31.70
C THR A 694 -11.88 -18.08 -32.55
N ILE A 695 -11.59 -19.20 -31.88
CA ILE A 695 -11.45 -20.51 -32.54
C ILE A 695 -12.71 -20.96 -33.29
N LYS A 696 -13.90 -20.42 -32.97
CA LYS A 696 -15.17 -20.75 -33.66
C LYS A 696 -15.50 -19.78 -34.79
N GLY A 697 -14.74 -18.70 -34.94
CA GLY A 697 -15.00 -17.63 -35.91
C GLY A 697 -14.98 -16.25 -35.25
N SER A 698 -15.29 -15.23 -36.05
CA SER A 698 -15.25 -13.84 -35.62
C SER A 698 -16.53 -13.43 -34.90
N ILE A 699 -16.38 -12.73 -33.78
CA ILE A 699 -17.45 -12.00 -33.10
C ILE A 699 -17.25 -10.52 -33.41
N ARG A 700 -18.20 -9.91 -34.11
CA ARG A 700 -18.16 -8.47 -34.43
C ARG A 700 -19.29 -7.77 -33.72
N VAL A 701 -19.00 -6.61 -33.13
CA VAL A 701 -19.99 -5.71 -32.57
C VAL A 701 -19.72 -4.30 -33.08
N GLU A 702 -20.73 -3.70 -33.70
CA GLU A 702 -20.70 -2.32 -34.17
C GLU A 702 -21.97 -1.63 -33.71
N TRP A 703 -21.83 -0.53 -32.96
CA TRP A 703 -22.97 0.30 -32.61
C TRP A 703 -22.73 1.76 -32.93
N SER A 704 -23.80 2.45 -33.28
CA SER A 704 -23.77 3.88 -33.58
C SER A 704 -25.04 4.55 -33.10
N ARG A 705 -24.89 5.73 -32.49
CA ARG A 705 -25.99 6.62 -32.14
C ARG A 705 -26.38 7.43 -33.38
N THR A 706 -27.59 7.24 -33.89
CA THR A 706 -28.10 7.98 -35.05
C THR A 706 -28.86 9.24 -34.66
N THR A 707 -29.52 9.22 -33.50
CA THR A 707 -30.13 10.38 -32.85
C THR A 707 -29.90 10.29 -31.34
N VAL A 708 -30.21 11.34 -30.57
CA VAL A 708 -30.10 11.32 -29.09
C VAL A 708 -30.80 10.11 -28.46
N ASN A 709 -31.83 9.58 -29.12
CA ASN A 709 -32.72 8.54 -28.61
C ASN A 709 -32.70 7.25 -29.43
N THR A 710 -31.79 7.11 -30.40
CA THR A 710 -31.78 5.96 -31.32
C THR A 710 -30.38 5.40 -31.48
N VAL A 711 -30.28 4.08 -31.34
CA VAL A 711 -29.04 3.32 -31.56
C VAL A 711 -29.26 2.19 -32.53
N ASN A 712 -28.28 2.06 -33.43
CA ASN A 712 -28.11 0.90 -34.29
C ASN A 712 -27.04 0.00 -33.69
N LEU A 713 -27.28 -1.30 -33.64
CA LEU A 713 -26.33 -2.32 -33.19
C LEU A 713 -26.28 -3.44 -34.22
N SER A 714 -25.16 -3.59 -34.91
CA SER A 714 -24.88 -4.72 -35.80
C SER A 714 -23.95 -5.70 -35.11
N ILE A 715 -24.31 -6.99 -35.13
CA ILE A 715 -23.53 -8.06 -34.51
C ILE A 715 -23.33 -9.23 -35.46
N VAL A 716 -22.18 -9.88 -35.34
CA VAL A 716 -21.87 -11.15 -36.01
C VAL A 716 -21.54 -12.17 -34.93
N ILE A 717 -22.28 -13.27 -34.90
CA ILE A 717 -22.10 -14.38 -33.95
C ILE A 717 -21.64 -15.62 -34.74
N PRO A 718 -20.51 -16.24 -34.38
CA PRO A 718 -19.96 -17.38 -35.11
C PRO A 718 -20.81 -18.64 -34.97
N ASN A 719 -20.62 -19.60 -35.88
CA ASN A 719 -21.33 -20.87 -35.88
C ASN A 719 -21.16 -21.65 -34.57
N ASN A 720 -22.23 -22.35 -34.15
CA ASN A 720 -22.27 -23.12 -32.90
C ASN A 720 -22.03 -22.26 -31.64
N MET A 721 -22.43 -21.00 -31.70
CA MET A 721 -22.58 -20.10 -30.56
C MET A 721 -23.91 -19.37 -30.62
N ASP A 722 -24.35 -18.88 -29.46
CA ASP A 722 -25.41 -17.90 -29.31
C ASP A 722 -24.96 -16.75 -28.41
N ALA A 723 -25.67 -15.63 -28.44
CA ALA A 723 -25.37 -14.45 -27.64
C ALA A 723 -26.59 -14.01 -26.83
N ILE A 724 -26.35 -13.56 -25.61
CA ILE A 724 -27.30 -12.72 -24.87
C ILE A 724 -26.96 -11.27 -25.20
N VAL A 725 -27.87 -10.59 -25.90
CA VAL A 725 -27.70 -9.20 -26.35
C VAL A 725 -28.55 -8.30 -25.46
N THR A 726 -27.91 -7.31 -24.83
CA THR A 726 -28.58 -6.34 -23.94
C THR A 726 -28.38 -4.92 -24.45
N PHE A 727 -29.47 -4.16 -24.54
CA PHE A 727 -29.48 -2.73 -24.83
C PHE A 727 -29.70 -1.92 -23.56
N ASP A 728 -28.80 -0.96 -23.30
CA ASP A 728 -28.98 0.08 -22.27
C ASP A 728 -29.79 1.27 -22.80
N SER A 729 -30.54 1.91 -21.90
CA SER A 729 -31.21 3.17 -22.19
C SER A 729 -30.20 4.29 -22.41
N LEU A 730 -30.37 5.05 -23.50
CA LEU A 730 -29.51 6.19 -23.86
C LEU A 730 -29.88 7.48 -23.11
N ILE A 731 -30.99 7.45 -22.38
CA ILE A 731 -31.51 8.58 -21.63
C ILE A 731 -31.55 8.14 -20.17
N LYS A 732 -31.11 9.00 -19.26
CA LYS A 732 -31.20 8.70 -17.83
C LYS A 732 -32.68 8.48 -17.46
N ASN A 733 -33.00 7.28 -16.98
CA ASN A 733 -34.38 6.81 -16.71
C ASN A 733 -35.29 6.65 -17.95
N GLY A 734 -34.73 6.64 -19.17
CA GLY A 734 -35.51 6.43 -20.39
C GLY A 734 -35.92 4.98 -20.58
N GLN A 735 -36.95 4.75 -21.39
CA GLN A 735 -37.53 3.44 -21.64
C GLN A 735 -37.53 3.11 -23.14
N CYS A 736 -37.31 1.83 -23.48
CA CYS A 736 -37.39 1.40 -24.87
C CYS A 736 -38.84 1.52 -25.34
N VAL A 737 -39.07 2.12 -26.50
CA VAL A 737 -40.41 2.27 -27.11
C VAL A 737 -40.58 1.32 -28.29
N LYS A 738 -39.50 1.04 -29.01
CA LYS A 738 -39.51 0.17 -30.19
C LYS A 738 -38.15 -0.46 -30.37
N LEU A 739 -38.13 -1.75 -30.71
CA LEU A 739 -36.93 -2.50 -31.09
C LEU A 739 -37.19 -3.21 -32.42
N MET A 740 -36.26 -3.04 -33.35
CA MET A 740 -36.27 -3.67 -34.67
C MET A 740 -35.06 -4.59 -34.84
N CYS A 741 -35.20 -5.62 -35.67
CA CYS A 741 -34.13 -6.50 -36.14
C CYS A 741 -34.29 -6.67 -37.66
N ASP A 742 -33.25 -6.40 -38.44
CA ASP A 742 -33.21 -6.51 -39.91
C ASP A 742 -34.46 -5.90 -40.58
N ASP A 743 -34.77 -4.66 -40.20
CA ASP A 743 -35.93 -3.86 -40.64
C ASP A 743 -37.32 -4.34 -40.18
N GLU A 744 -37.43 -5.44 -39.44
CA GLU A 744 -38.68 -5.91 -38.84
C GLU A 744 -38.83 -5.46 -37.37
N THR A 745 -40.03 -5.09 -36.95
CA THR A 745 -40.27 -4.66 -35.56
C THR A 745 -40.53 -5.85 -34.64
N ILE A 746 -39.54 -6.23 -33.84
CA ILE A 746 -39.66 -7.37 -32.92
C ILE A 746 -40.36 -7.03 -31.61
N TRP A 747 -40.39 -5.75 -31.23
CA TRP A 747 -41.02 -5.30 -30.00
C TRP A 747 -41.43 -3.82 -30.04
N MET A 748 -42.59 -3.51 -29.46
CA MET A 748 -43.08 -2.13 -29.33
C MET A 748 -43.87 -1.96 -28.03
N ARG A 749 -43.70 -0.82 -27.36
CA ARG A 749 -44.43 -0.45 -26.14
C ARG A 749 -45.84 0.04 -26.50
N GLY A 750 -46.88 -0.58 -25.94
CA GLY A 750 -48.27 -0.15 -26.10
C GLY A 750 -48.65 1.08 -25.27
N GLU A 751 -49.72 1.79 -25.65
CA GLU A 751 -50.19 3.03 -25.01
C GLU A 751 -50.65 2.88 -23.54
N MET A 752 -50.98 1.66 -23.10
CA MET A 752 -51.45 1.34 -21.73
C MET A 752 -50.47 0.47 -20.91
N ASN A 753 -49.17 0.46 -21.23
CA ASN A 753 -48.15 -0.43 -20.65
C ASN A 753 -48.30 -1.93 -20.98
N ASP A 754 -49.19 -2.30 -21.90
CA ASP A 754 -49.26 -3.66 -22.45
C ASP A 754 -48.19 -3.87 -23.53
N GLU A 755 -47.40 -4.93 -23.38
CA GLU A 755 -46.36 -5.33 -24.33
C GLU A 755 -47.00 -5.86 -25.62
N ILE A 756 -46.69 -5.24 -26.77
CA ILE A 756 -47.12 -5.76 -28.06
C ILE A 756 -45.87 -6.31 -28.79
N LYS A 757 -45.67 -7.63 -28.72
CA LYS A 757 -44.70 -8.34 -29.58
C LYS A 757 -45.25 -8.34 -31.00
N LEU A 758 -44.63 -7.59 -31.91
CA LEU A 758 -45.18 -7.25 -33.23
C LEU A 758 -44.31 -7.72 -34.41
N SER A 759 -43.65 -8.87 -34.34
CA SER A 759 -43.27 -9.61 -35.56
C SER A 759 -43.08 -11.10 -35.29
N ARG A 760 -43.25 -11.88 -36.35
CA ARG A 760 -43.06 -13.34 -36.42
C ARG A 760 -41.68 -13.72 -35.89
N ASP A 761 -41.55 -14.92 -35.33
CA ASP A 761 -40.27 -15.55 -34.93
C ASP A 761 -39.17 -15.24 -35.96
N ILE A 762 -38.34 -14.23 -35.68
CA ILE A 762 -37.15 -13.98 -36.46
C ILE A 762 -36.21 -15.14 -36.12
N ASN A 763 -35.88 -15.94 -37.13
CA ASN A 763 -35.07 -17.14 -36.94
C ASN A 763 -33.78 -16.82 -36.17
N GLY A 764 -33.72 -17.30 -34.93
CA GLY A 764 -32.58 -17.13 -34.04
C GLY A 764 -32.72 -16.07 -32.95
N VAL A 765 -33.74 -15.20 -32.95
CA VAL A 765 -33.98 -14.23 -31.85
C VAL A 765 -35.07 -14.75 -30.91
N ASN A 766 -34.72 -15.01 -29.66
CA ASN A 766 -35.58 -15.61 -28.64
C ASN A 766 -35.46 -14.86 -27.29
N ASP A 767 -36.29 -15.24 -26.31
CA ASP A 767 -36.18 -14.81 -24.90
C ASP A 767 -36.13 -13.30 -24.66
N LEU A 768 -36.82 -12.52 -25.49
CA LEU A 768 -36.90 -11.07 -25.34
C LEU A 768 -37.57 -10.69 -24.01
N SER A 769 -36.88 -9.88 -23.20
CA SER A 769 -37.32 -9.42 -21.88
C SER A 769 -36.90 -7.97 -21.61
N GLU A 770 -37.74 -7.24 -20.87
CA GLU A 770 -37.46 -5.88 -20.38
C GLU A 770 -37.17 -5.90 -18.88
N ASN A 771 -36.08 -5.27 -18.43
CA ASN A 771 -35.86 -4.93 -17.03
C ASN A 771 -36.27 -3.47 -16.77
N LYS A 772 -37.49 -3.28 -16.25
CA LYS A 772 -38.08 -1.96 -15.99
C LYS A 772 -37.33 -1.12 -14.95
N LEU A 773 -36.63 -1.75 -14.00
CA LEU A 773 -35.86 -1.05 -12.96
C LEU A 773 -34.54 -0.50 -13.50
N GLN A 774 -33.93 -1.21 -14.45
CA GLN A 774 -32.65 -0.83 -15.05
C GLN A 774 -32.81 -0.13 -16.41
N GLY A 775 -34.02 -0.13 -16.98
CA GLY A 775 -34.30 0.43 -18.30
C GLY A 775 -33.59 -0.33 -19.42
N THR A 776 -33.43 -1.65 -19.30
CA THR A 776 -32.69 -2.48 -20.27
C THR A 776 -33.58 -3.46 -21.01
N MET A 777 -33.23 -3.74 -22.26
CA MET A 777 -33.87 -4.77 -23.09
C MET A 777 -32.86 -5.88 -23.37
N SER A 778 -33.20 -7.13 -23.06
CA SER A 778 -32.32 -8.29 -23.30
C SER A 778 -32.99 -9.32 -24.20
N MET A 779 -32.22 -9.96 -25.07
CA MET A 779 -32.68 -11.06 -25.92
C MET A 779 -31.57 -12.10 -26.12
N ARG A 780 -31.94 -13.30 -26.52
CA ARG A 780 -31.01 -14.35 -26.94
C ARG A 780 -30.99 -14.44 -28.46
N VAL A 781 -29.81 -14.46 -29.07
CA VAL A 781 -29.61 -14.44 -30.51
C VAL A 781 -28.73 -15.63 -30.92
N ALA A 782 -29.14 -16.42 -31.91
CA ALA A 782 -28.38 -17.56 -32.43
C ALA A 782 -27.19 -17.12 -33.30
N SER A 783 -26.41 -18.07 -33.82
CA SER A 783 -25.33 -17.79 -34.77
C SER A 783 -25.86 -17.15 -36.06
N GLY A 784 -25.24 -16.07 -36.51
CA GLY A 784 -25.68 -15.30 -37.67
C GLY A 784 -25.19 -13.85 -37.62
N GLU A 785 -25.64 -13.06 -38.60
CA GLU A 785 -25.45 -11.62 -38.65
C GLU A 785 -26.81 -10.95 -38.45
N TYR A 786 -26.85 -9.98 -37.55
CA TYR A 786 -28.10 -9.31 -37.14
C TYR A 786 -27.86 -7.81 -37.01
N THR A 787 -28.81 -7.01 -37.47
CA THR A 787 -28.82 -5.55 -37.25
C THR A 787 -30.04 -5.15 -36.46
N PHE A 788 -29.83 -4.57 -35.28
CA PHE A 788 -30.86 -4.11 -34.39
C PHE A 788 -30.96 -2.58 -34.36
N VAL A 789 -32.18 -2.07 -34.23
CA VAL A 789 -32.44 -0.64 -34.02
C VAL A 789 -33.34 -0.45 -32.82
N ALA A 790 -32.82 0.21 -31.77
CA ALA A 790 -33.55 0.50 -30.54
C ALA A 790 -33.91 1.99 -30.45
N TYR A 791 -35.17 2.27 -30.14
CA TYR A 791 -35.72 3.62 -29.96
C TYR A 791 -36.09 3.81 -28.49
N TRP A 792 -35.56 4.87 -27.87
CA TRP A 792 -35.74 5.21 -26.45
C TRP A 792 -36.58 6.48 -26.28
N LYS A 793 -37.27 6.61 -25.16
CA LYS A 793 -38.00 7.83 -24.79
C LYS A 793 -37.87 8.15 -23.31
#